data_AF-A0A838JQC2-F1
#
_entry.id   AF-A0A838JQC2-F1
#
_cell.length_a   1.000
_cell.length_b   1.000
_cell.length_c   1.000
_cell.angle_alpha   90.00
_cell.angle_beta   90.00
_cell.angle_gamma   90.00
#
_symmetry.space_group_name_H-M   'P 1'
#
loop_
_entity.id
_entity.type
_entity.pdbx_description
1 polymer ?
#
loop_
_entity_poly.entity_id
_entity_poly.type
_entity_poly.pdbx_seq_one_letter_code
_entity_poly.pdbx_strand_id
1 'polypeptide(L)'
;MALREWERWRSVPMLVKDELLDKVVARVREQLTEDQAPQAEEFARQYYGWVDADDLEERSPIDAYGAAVSHWSFAGRREPGEWKIRIYNPQFEEHGWQSTHTVVEMVNDDMPFLVDSARMEINHQGYAIHMILHPVMKVRRDKDGQLVEILPPDTEEEDAISESVIHVEVDRQTEPSVLEDLKQSLGKTLADVKAAVEDWLGMRGKIGEIVSGLEENPPDFEPEDLAETRAFLEWVDDNNFTFLGYREYDLRTQDGEEALCPVEGSGLGILRQSESGAVSHSFAELPPDVRRLARTPKLLNLTKANSRATVHRPSYLDYIGIKTFDESGEVTGERRFLGLYTFTAYSASVFDIPLVRRKVRYVLKRSGFPEGSHNEKDLVEILETYPRDELFQISKEELFEIAMGILHLQERQRVRLFVRRDTYGRFISCLVFVPRDRYNTLIRERMQGILLRAFDGANVEYNVRLSESVLARVHFIIYTEPGDNPGYDEQEIERRIVETTRSWADNLYDALVEQCGEEQGTELFRRYRDAFSPGYRAGFLPRTAVSDIQRMETLKSEDDLGMSLYHPIEEPEDFLGFKLFRLGEQVSLSGILPLLEDMGVEVVDERPHEVKPEGSAPVWIYDFGLVHEAGGELQTSEVKEIFQNAFVRAWRGVVENDGFNRLVLRARLTWREISVLRAYCKYLRQTGSTFSQDYMEDALVNNPHIARLIVDLFKARLDPSHQREAESERLKEEIEEALEEVVSLDEDRILRSFLDITLATLRTNYYQSTPEGDVKPHLSFKLDPERIPGLPLPRPRFEIFVYSPRTEGVHLRGGDVARGGIRWSDRREDFRTEILGLMKAQTVKNAVIVPVGAKGGFVVKRPPSGGGREALQDEVVACYKTLIRGMLDITDNISGDEIVPPPDVTRYDDDDPYLVVAADKGTATFSDIANGLSAEYGFWLGDAFASGGSVGYDHKEMGITARGAWES
;
A
#
# COMPACT_ATOMS: atom_id res chain seq x y z
N MET A 1 -4.19 36.39 36.79
CA MET A 1 -4.42 36.64 35.36
C MET A 1 -5.05 35.42 34.70
N ALA A 2 -4.46 34.23 34.79
CA ALA A 2 -5.03 32.98 34.27
C ALA A 2 -6.47 32.66 34.75
N LEU A 3 -6.85 32.93 36.01
CA LEU A 3 -8.23 32.73 36.48
C LEU A 3 -9.25 33.68 35.82
N ARG A 4 -8.85 34.92 35.52
CA ARG A 4 -9.72 35.91 34.84
C ARG A 4 -9.82 35.68 33.34
N GLU A 5 -8.79 35.09 32.73
CA GLU A 5 -8.84 34.61 31.35
C GLU A 5 -9.70 33.34 31.26
N TRP A 6 -9.58 32.42 32.22
CA TRP A 6 -10.42 31.22 32.28
C TRP A 6 -11.92 31.54 32.51
N GLU A 7 -12.25 32.49 33.38
CA GLU A 7 -13.62 33.01 33.55
C GLU A 7 -14.13 33.73 32.29
N ARG A 8 -13.27 34.45 31.55
CA ARG A 8 -13.62 35.07 30.26
C ARG A 8 -13.96 34.02 29.21
N TRP A 9 -13.14 33.00 29.03
CA TRP A 9 -13.38 31.92 28.05
C TRP A 9 -14.64 31.11 28.37
N ARG A 10 -15.00 30.94 29.65
CA ARG A 10 -16.26 30.29 30.06
C ARG A 10 -17.51 31.16 29.87
N SER A 11 -17.34 32.50 29.89
CA SER A 11 -18.45 33.46 29.76
C SER A 11 -18.82 33.80 28.32
N VAL A 12 -17.90 33.64 27.36
CA VAL A 12 -18.12 34.04 25.96
C VAL A 12 -19.20 33.20 25.25
N PRO A 13 -19.22 31.85 25.34
CA PRO A 13 -20.27 31.05 24.71
C PRO A 13 -21.66 31.34 25.31
N MET A 14 -21.72 31.55 26.62
CA MET A 14 -22.95 31.92 27.32
C MET A 14 -23.51 33.28 26.85
N LEU A 15 -22.63 34.26 26.62
CA LEU A 15 -22.99 35.59 26.11
C LEU A 15 -23.51 35.54 24.65
N VAL A 16 -22.94 34.68 23.79
CA VAL A 16 -23.38 34.54 22.39
C VAL A 16 -24.78 33.93 22.30
N LYS A 17 -25.05 32.91 23.12
CA LYS A 17 -26.38 32.29 23.22
C LYS A 17 -27.43 33.28 23.72
N ASP A 18 -27.12 34.05 24.77
CA ASP A 18 -28.03 35.07 25.31
C ASP A 18 -28.29 36.18 24.28
N GLU A 19 -27.28 36.60 23.51
CA GLU A 19 -27.43 37.62 22.46
C GLU A 19 -28.30 37.13 21.28
N LEU A 20 -28.14 35.88 20.85
CA LEU A 20 -29.01 35.28 19.84
C LEU A 20 -30.45 35.17 20.34
N LEU A 21 -30.64 34.71 21.58
CA LEU A 21 -31.96 34.56 22.18
C LEU A 21 -32.66 35.91 22.33
N ASP A 22 -31.94 36.96 22.75
CA ASP A 22 -32.48 38.32 22.81
C ASP A 22 -32.92 38.84 21.44
N LYS A 23 -32.17 38.53 20.37
CA LYS A 23 -32.55 38.86 18.99
C LYS A 23 -33.80 38.10 18.54
N VAL A 24 -33.91 36.81 18.88
CA VAL A 24 -35.10 35.99 18.60
C VAL A 24 -36.32 36.55 19.32
N VAL A 25 -36.20 36.85 20.62
CA VAL A 25 -37.29 37.40 21.43
C VAL A 25 -37.72 38.80 20.95
N ALA A 26 -36.77 39.66 20.61
CA ALA A 26 -37.08 40.97 20.03
C ALA A 26 -37.94 40.81 18.76
N ARG A 27 -37.60 39.84 17.91
CA ARG A 27 -38.34 39.55 16.68
C ARG A 27 -39.71 38.94 16.94
N VAL A 28 -39.87 38.10 17.96
CA VAL A 28 -41.18 37.61 18.44
C VAL A 28 -42.09 38.78 18.81
N ARG A 29 -41.59 39.74 19.59
CA ARG A 29 -42.36 40.92 20.01
C ARG A 29 -42.70 41.87 18.86
N GLU A 30 -41.87 41.93 17.82
CA GLU A 30 -42.12 42.74 16.62
C GLU A 30 -43.15 42.14 15.67
N GLN A 31 -43.20 40.80 15.54
CA GLN A 31 -43.95 40.12 14.49
C GLN A 31 -45.27 39.50 14.96
N LEU A 32 -45.41 39.17 16.25
CA LEU A 32 -46.64 38.57 16.79
C LEU A 32 -47.54 39.61 17.48
N THR A 33 -48.83 39.30 17.64
CA THR A 33 -49.78 40.19 18.30
C THR A 33 -49.50 40.30 19.80
N GLU A 34 -50.01 41.36 20.46
CA GLU A 34 -49.84 41.57 21.91
C GLU A 34 -50.31 40.37 22.75
N ASP A 35 -51.32 39.63 22.28
CA ASP A 35 -51.84 38.43 22.97
C ASP A 35 -50.95 37.18 22.77
N GLN A 36 -50.20 37.09 21.66
CA GLN A 36 -49.40 35.92 21.29
C GLN A 36 -47.93 36.05 21.69
N ALA A 37 -47.38 37.26 21.63
CA ALA A 37 -45.96 37.52 21.84
C ALA A 37 -45.43 37.02 23.21
N PRO A 38 -46.16 37.16 24.35
CA PRO A 38 -45.66 36.64 25.63
C PRO A 38 -45.48 35.12 25.64
N GLN A 39 -46.41 34.38 25.03
CA GLN A 39 -46.40 32.91 25.01
C GLN A 39 -45.32 32.36 24.07
N ALA A 40 -45.17 32.97 22.90
CA ALA A 40 -44.12 32.61 21.96
C ALA A 40 -42.72 32.99 22.45
N GLU A 41 -42.60 34.09 23.22
CA GLU A 41 -41.35 34.44 23.90
C GLU A 41 -40.96 33.38 24.92
N GLU A 42 -41.89 32.98 25.78
CA GLU A 42 -41.65 31.95 26.79
C GLU A 42 -41.29 30.61 26.12
N PHE A 43 -42.02 30.23 25.07
CA PHE A 43 -41.68 29.06 24.26
C PHE A 43 -40.25 29.14 23.73
N ALA A 44 -39.86 30.23 23.06
CA ALA A 44 -38.53 30.37 22.46
C ALA A 44 -37.40 30.32 23.51
N ARG A 45 -37.63 30.91 24.70
CA ARG A 45 -36.68 30.86 25.83
C ARG A 45 -36.48 29.44 26.34
N GLN A 46 -37.55 28.68 26.53
CA GLN A 46 -37.46 27.28 26.95
C GLN A 46 -36.89 26.39 25.83
N TYR A 47 -37.23 26.69 24.57
CA TYR A 47 -36.82 25.94 23.39
C TYR A 47 -35.31 25.91 23.17
N TYR A 48 -34.65 27.05 23.38
CA TYR A 48 -33.20 27.17 23.28
C TYR A 48 -32.48 27.09 24.63
N GLY A 49 -33.22 26.96 25.75
CA GLY A 49 -32.69 27.08 27.11
C GLY A 49 -31.54 26.13 27.43
N TRP A 50 -31.56 24.90 26.92
CA TRP A 50 -30.59 23.85 27.23
C TRP A 50 -29.65 23.48 26.08
N VAL A 51 -29.69 24.23 24.98
CA VAL A 51 -28.87 23.98 23.77
C VAL A 51 -27.44 24.46 24.01
N ASP A 52 -26.46 23.75 23.46
CA ASP A 52 -25.07 24.23 23.48
C ASP A 52 -24.97 25.56 22.71
N ALA A 53 -24.10 26.46 23.17
CA ALA A 53 -23.90 27.74 22.51
C ALA A 53 -23.27 27.57 21.13
N ASP A 54 -22.41 26.56 20.97
CA ASP A 54 -21.70 26.28 19.71
C ASP A 54 -22.70 25.82 18.61
N ASP A 55 -23.74 25.07 18.97
CA ASP A 55 -24.82 24.63 18.07
C ASP A 55 -25.70 25.80 17.57
N LEU A 56 -25.64 26.95 18.25
CA LEU A 56 -26.43 28.14 17.97
C LEU A 56 -25.62 29.25 17.28
N GLU A 57 -24.29 29.24 17.39
CA GLU A 57 -23.41 30.29 16.85
C GLU A 57 -23.49 30.39 15.31
N GLU A 58 -23.67 29.26 14.63
CA GLU A 58 -23.78 29.20 13.17
C GLU A 58 -25.17 29.58 12.64
N ARG A 59 -26.16 29.80 13.51
CA ARG A 59 -27.54 30.10 13.10
C ARG A 59 -27.78 31.60 12.91
N SER A 60 -28.43 31.93 11.80
CA SER A 60 -29.02 33.25 11.62
C SER A 60 -30.15 33.47 12.63
N PRO A 61 -30.23 34.66 13.27
CA PRO A 61 -31.34 35.00 14.16
C PRO A 61 -32.73 34.86 13.52
N ILE A 62 -32.84 35.02 12.18
CA ILE A 62 -34.11 34.88 11.48
C ILE A 62 -34.56 33.41 11.37
N ASP A 63 -33.61 32.49 11.17
CA ASP A 63 -33.89 31.07 11.03
C ASP A 63 -34.11 30.43 12.40
N ALA A 64 -33.41 30.89 13.45
CA ALA A 64 -33.70 30.52 14.83
C ALA A 64 -35.09 31.00 15.27
N TYR A 65 -35.45 32.25 14.97
CA TYR A 65 -36.81 32.76 15.18
C TYR A 65 -37.85 31.91 14.45
N GLY A 66 -37.62 31.63 13.17
CA GLY A 66 -38.53 30.87 12.33
C GLY A 66 -38.74 29.44 12.80
N ALA A 67 -37.68 28.73 13.18
CA ALA A 67 -37.76 27.38 13.74
C ALA A 67 -38.59 27.34 15.02
N ALA A 68 -38.32 28.22 15.99
CA ALA A 68 -39.05 28.25 17.25
C ALA A 68 -40.54 28.59 17.06
N VAL A 69 -40.85 29.62 16.28
CA VAL A 69 -42.25 30.05 16.04
C VAL A 69 -43.01 29.04 15.17
N SER A 70 -42.36 28.42 14.19
CA SER A 70 -42.94 27.33 13.38
C SER A 70 -43.34 26.15 14.25
N HIS A 71 -42.46 25.73 15.16
CA HIS A 71 -42.73 24.61 16.06
C HIS A 71 -43.77 24.97 17.13
N TRP A 72 -43.75 26.20 17.67
CA TRP A 72 -44.80 26.70 18.56
C TRP A 72 -46.17 26.69 17.89
N SER A 73 -46.27 27.18 16.65
CA SER A 73 -47.50 27.12 15.87
C SER A 73 -47.94 25.68 15.60
N PHE A 74 -47.00 24.77 15.33
CA PHE A 74 -47.29 23.34 15.17
C PHE A 74 -47.79 22.72 16.48
N ALA A 75 -47.27 23.13 17.63
CA ALA A 75 -47.71 22.69 18.95
C ALA A 75 -49.09 23.24 19.37
N GLY A 76 -49.60 24.29 18.69
CA GLY A 76 -50.84 24.99 19.03
C GLY A 76 -51.98 24.05 19.41
N ARG A 77 -52.41 23.15 18.51
CA ARG A 77 -53.50 22.20 18.81
C ARG A 77 -53.03 20.75 18.88
N ARG A 78 -53.33 20.07 20.00
CA ARG A 78 -53.07 18.64 20.25
C ARG A 78 -54.06 18.10 21.30
N GLU A 79 -54.71 16.98 21.02
CA GLU A 79 -55.55 16.30 22.01
C GLU A 79 -54.69 15.50 23.01
N PRO A 80 -55.09 15.36 24.28
CA PRO A 80 -54.36 14.55 25.27
C PRO A 80 -54.17 13.10 24.79
N GLY A 81 -52.97 12.55 24.99
CA GLY A 81 -52.63 11.19 24.57
C GLY A 81 -52.25 11.02 23.10
N GLU A 82 -52.38 12.05 22.26
CA GLU A 82 -51.95 12.01 20.86
C GLU A 82 -50.54 12.59 20.67
N TRP A 83 -49.81 12.09 19.67
CA TRP A 83 -48.55 12.69 19.23
C TRP A 83 -48.72 13.37 17.87
N LYS A 84 -47.93 14.42 17.65
CA LYS A 84 -47.83 15.08 16.35
C LYS A 84 -46.43 14.89 15.80
N ILE A 85 -46.31 14.53 14.52
CA ILE A 85 -45.04 14.44 13.81
C ILE A 85 -45.17 15.19 12.48
N ARG A 86 -44.21 16.08 12.20
CA ARG A 86 -44.07 16.75 10.90
C ARG A 86 -42.63 16.64 10.43
N ILE A 87 -42.44 16.23 9.18
CA ILE A 87 -41.13 16.12 8.54
C ILE A 87 -41.15 16.91 7.23
N TYR A 88 -40.22 17.85 7.07
CA TYR A 88 -40.21 18.77 5.93
C TYR A 88 -38.84 19.41 5.73
N ASN A 89 -38.65 20.06 4.57
CA ASN A 89 -37.48 20.87 4.28
C ASN A 89 -37.87 22.35 4.37
N PRO A 90 -37.47 23.09 5.41
CA PRO A 90 -37.81 24.50 5.53
C PRO A 90 -37.23 25.30 4.37
N GLN A 91 -38.09 26.06 3.71
CA GLN A 91 -37.75 26.97 2.61
C GLN A 91 -38.27 28.36 2.94
N PHE A 92 -37.42 29.38 2.74
CA PHE A 92 -37.73 30.74 3.16
C PHE A 92 -39.03 31.28 2.54
N GLU A 93 -39.28 31.02 1.26
CA GLU A 93 -40.49 31.49 0.56
C GLU A 93 -41.78 30.84 1.08
N GLU A 94 -41.73 29.56 1.45
CA GLU A 94 -42.91 28.79 1.86
C GLU A 94 -43.15 28.85 3.38
N HIS A 95 -42.07 28.88 4.17
CA HIS A 95 -42.11 28.68 5.63
C HIS A 95 -41.66 29.93 6.41
N GLY A 96 -41.11 30.96 5.75
CA GLY A 96 -40.60 32.17 6.39
C GLY A 96 -39.23 32.00 7.07
N TRP A 97 -38.62 30.82 6.92
CA TRP A 97 -37.29 30.46 7.41
C TRP A 97 -36.73 29.29 6.59
N GLN A 98 -35.42 29.03 6.70
CA GLN A 98 -34.77 27.97 5.94
C GLN A 98 -33.80 27.16 6.78
N SER A 99 -33.58 25.91 6.36
CA SER A 99 -32.49 25.07 6.84
C SER A 99 -31.82 24.38 5.65
N THR A 100 -30.53 24.09 5.80
CA THR A 100 -29.80 23.20 4.89
C THR A 100 -30.21 21.75 5.07
N HIS A 101 -30.91 21.42 6.15
CA HIS A 101 -31.28 20.07 6.59
C HIS A 101 -32.79 19.77 6.44
N THR A 102 -33.13 18.50 6.53
CA THR A 102 -34.53 18.07 6.76
C THR A 102 -34.85 18.17 8.23
N VAL A 103 -36.02 18.73 8.56
CA VAL A 103 -36.48 18.97 9.93
C VAL A 103 -37.53 17.94 10.31
N VAL A 104 -37.36 17.31 11.46
CA VAL A 104 -38.32 16.42 12.13
C VAL A 104 -38.79 17.12 13.41
N GLU A 105 -40.05 17.51 13.46
CA GLU A 105 -40.68 18.12 14.64
C GLU A 105 -41.71 17.18 15.24
N MET A 106 -41.67 17.02 16.56
CA MET A 106 -42.59 16.17 17.32
C MET A 106 -43.11 16.87 18.57
N VAL A 107 -44.39 16.69 18.86
CA VAL A 107 -45.03 17.19 20.10
C VAL A 107 -45.81 16.04 20.73
N ASN A 108 -45.48 15.71 21.98
CA ASN A 108 -45.97 14.53 22.69
C ASN A 108 -46.26 14.86 24.16
N ASP A 109 -47.09 14.05 24.82
CA ASP A 109 -47.06 13.99 26.29
C ASP A 109 -45.66 13.56 26.76
N ASP A 110 -45.14 14.21 27.80
CA ASP A 110 -43.82 13.87 28.32
C ASP A 110 -43.82 12.49 28.99
N MET A 111 -42.86 11.66 28.60
CA MET A 111 -42.64 10.34 29.17
C MET A 111 -41.20 9.86 28.93
N PRO A 112 -40.71 8.89 29.73
CA PRO A 112 -39.39 8.31 29.49
C PRO A 112 -39.24 7.72 28.09
N PHE A 113 -38.00 7.69 27.59
CA PHE A 113 -37.57 7.04 26.35
C PHE A 113 -37.92 7.71 25.01
N LEU A 114 -38.62 8.85 24.98
CA LEU A 114 -39.02 9.51 23.73
C LEU A 114 -37.83 9.92 22.84
N VAL A 115 -36.88 10.66 23.42
CA VAL A 115 -35.76 11.28 22.68
C VAL A 115 -34.79 10.22 22.16
N ASP A 116 -34.39 9.31 23.03
CA ASP A 116 -33.49 8.19 22.75
C ASP A 116 -34.09 7.22 21.73
N SER A 117 -35.39 6.89 21.83
CA SER A 117 -36.05 6.02 20.83
C SER A 117 -36.19 6.71 19.47
N ALA A 118 -36.52 8.00 19.43
CA ALA A 118 -36.59 8.75 18.17
C ALA A 118 -35.22 8.87 17.50
N ARG A 119 -34.16 9.20 18.25
CA ARG A 119 -32.78 9.22 17.74
C ARG A 119 -32.35 7.87 17.22
N MET A 120 -32.73 6.80 17.91
CA MET A 120 -32.41 5.44 17.51
C MET A 120 -33.04 5.10 16.16
N GLU A 121 -34.32 5.40 15.96
CA GLU A 121 -35.03 5.15 14.70
C GLU A 121 -34.42 5.95 13.54
N ILE A 122 -34.11 7.23 13.75
CA ILE A 122 -33.47 8.09 12.74
C ILE A 122 -32.11 7.52 12.31
N ASN A 123 -31.27 7.11 13.26
CA ASN A 123 -29.97 6.50 12.97
C ASN A 123 -30.11 5.11 12.32
N HIS A 124 -31.15 4.33 12.67
CA HIS A 124 -31.40 3.01 12.09
C HIS A 124 -31.65 3.09 10.58
N GLN A 125 -32.32 4.15 10.12
CA GLN A 125 -32.52 4.42 8.70
C GLN A 125 -31.31 5.05 8.00
N GLY A 126 -30.20 5.27 8.73
CA GLY A 126 -28.93 5.75 8.17
C GLY A 126 -28.81 7.26 8.06
N TYR A 127 -29.70 8.04 8.70
CA TYR A 127 -29.61 9.50 8.69
C TYR A 127 -28.74 10.02 9.83
N ALA A 128 -27.77 10.87 9.51
CA ALA A 128 -26.99 11.58 10.51
C ALA A 128 -27.84 12.69 11.16
N ILE A 129 -27.73 12.82 12.48
CA ILE A 129 -28.37 13.88 13.26
C ILE A 129 -27.39 15.04 13.41
N HIS A 130 -27.75 16.20 12.86
CA HIS A 130 -26.97 17.44 12.92
C HIS A 130 -27.34 18.31 14.12
N MET A 131 -28.61 18.27 14.54
CA MET A 131 -29.07 19.01 15.72
C MET A 131 -30.22 18.26 16.38
N ILE A 132 -30.31 18.35 17.71
CA ILE A 132 -31.49 17.93 18.45
C ILE A 132 -31.84 18.91 19.57
N LEU A 133 -33.08 19.37 19.58
CA LEU A 133 -33.69 20.17 20.63
C LEU A 133 -34.80 19.32 21.25
N HIS A 134 -34.87 19.23 22.57
CA HIS A 134 -35.89 18.41 23.24
C HIS A 134 -36.34 18.98 24.60
N PRO A 135 -36.74 20.27 24.68
CA PRO A 135 -37.32 20.82 25.89
C PRO A 135 -38.56 20.03 26.34
N VAL A 136 -38.68 19.84 27.66
CA VAL A 136 -39.93 19.47 28.30
C VAL A 136 -40.58 20.76 28.78
N MET A 137 -41.76 21.08 28.24
CA MET A 137 -42.48 22.31 28.53
C MET A 137 -43.71 22.01 29.38
N LYS A 138 -43.93 22.81 30.43
CA LYS A 138 -45.20 22.81 31.16
C LYS A 138 -46.21 23.65 30.40
N VAL A 139 -47.38 23.10 30.09
CA VAL A 139 -48.40 23.78 29.28
C VAL A 139 -49.80 23.62 29.87
N ARG A 140 -50.68 24.57 29.55
CA ARG A 140 -52.12 24.50 29.80
C ARG A 140 -52.86 24.46 28.48
N ARG A 141 -53.77 23.49 28.33
CA ARG A 141 -54.63 23.35 27.16
C ARG A 141 -56.11 23.49 27.52
N ASP A 142 -56.91 23.97 26.58
CA ASP A 142 -58.36 23.95 26.71
C ASP A 142 -58.96 22.57 26.34
N LYS A 143 -60.30 22.47 26.38
CA LYS A 143 -61.02 21.22 26.10
C LYS A 143 -60.99 20.78 24.64
N ASP A 144 -60.60 21.65 23.72
CA ASP A 144 -60.49 21.37 22.28
C ASP A 144 -59.03 21.13 21.86
N GLY A 145 -58.15 20.94 22.86
CA GLY A 145 -56.72 20.68 22.69
C GLY A 145 -55.90 21.92 22.33
N GLN A 146 -56.46 23.12 22.44
CA GLN A 146 -55.75 24.36 22.09
C GLN A 146 -54.78 24.75 23.19
N LEU A 147 -53.55 25.10 22.84
CA LEU A 147 -52.53 25.64 23.73
C LEU A 147 -52.95 27.04 24.21
N VAL A 148 -53.23 27.16 25.50
CA VAL A 148 -53.64 28.41 26.15
C VAL A 148 -52.43 29.13 26.74
N GLU A 149 -51.51 28.39 27.35
CA GLU A 149 -50.38 28.96 28.09
C GLU A 149 -49.17 28.01 28.16
N ILE A 150 -47.98 28.57 27.98
CA ILE A 150 -46.68 27.99 28.33
C ILE A 150 -46.35 28.48 29.74
N LEU A 151 -46.19 27.53 30.65
CA LEU A 151 -45.92 27.78 32.05
C LEU A 151 -44.41 27.73 32.31
N PRO A 152 -43.92 28.40 33.38
CA PRO A 152 -42.55 28.23 33.84
C PRO A 152 -42.24 26.74 34.11
N PRO A 153 -41.00 26.26 33.87
CA PRO A 153 -40.64 24.85 33.97
C PRO A 153 -40.96 24.17 35.32
N ASP A 154 -40.86 24.94 36.42
CA ASP A 154 -41.05 24.46 37.80
C ASP A 154 -42.51 24.54 38.30
N THR A 155 -43.48 24.70 37.40
CA THR A 155 -44.90 24.85 37.77
C THR A 155 -45.52 23.50 38.18
N GLU A 156 -46.12 23.46 39.38
CA GLU A 156 -46.75 22.26 39.97
C GLU A 156 -48.30 22.33 40.04
N GLU A 157 -48.93 23.09 39.15
CA GLU A 157 -50.39 23.27 39.12
C GLU A 157 -51.12 22.01 38.59
N GLU A 158 -52.32 21.71 39.11
CA GLU A 158 -53.07 20.47 38.79
C GLU A 158 -53.49 20.35 37.31
N ASP A 159 -53.68 21.48 36.62
CA ASP A 159 -54.05 21.54 35.20
C ASP A 159 -52.85 21.75 34.26
N ALA A 160 -51.63 21.74 34.80
CA ALA A 160 -50.39 21.82 34.02
C ALA A 160 -49.96 20.44 33.50
N ILE A 161 -49.76 20.33 32.19
CA ILE A 161 -49.34 19.11 31.50
C ILE A 161 -47.88 19.28 31.09
N SER A 162 -47.06 18.24 31.27
CA SER A 162 -45.71 18.20 30.69
C SER A 162 -45.78 17.70 29.25
N GLU A 163 -45.26 18.46 28.30
CA GLU A 163 -45.12 18.06 26.90
C GLU A 163 -43.66 18.02 26.47
N SER A 164 -43.28 16.97 25.74
CA SER A 164 -41.97 16.86 25.09
C SER A 164 -42.07 17.43 23.69
N VAL A 165 -41.33 18.52 23.44
CA VAL A 165 -41.27 19.23 22.17
C VAL A 165 -39.90 18.94 21.54
N ILE A 166 -39.85 18.09 20.52
CA ILE A 166 -38.61 17.55 19.97
C ILE A 166 -38.40 18.04 18.54
N HIS A 167 -37.27 18.66 18.26
CA HIS A 167 -36.83 19.09 16.93
C HIS A 167 -35.52 18.45 16.58
N VAL A 168 -35.46 17.77 15.45
CA VAL A 168 -34.27 17.09 14.96
C VAL A 168 -33.96 17.58 13.55
N GLU A 169 -32.70 17.91 13.30
CA GLU A 169 -32.21 18.20 11.95
C GLU A 169 -31.35 17.05 11.46
N VAL A 170 -31.69 16.51 10.29
CA VAL A 170 -31.05 15.33 9.69
C VAL A 170 -30.54 15.63 8.28
N ASP A 171 -29.79 14.70 7.71
CA ASP A 171 -29.37 14.77 6.30
C ASP A 171 -30.53 15.14 5.38
N ARG A 172 -30.30 16.08 4.47
CA ARG A 172 -31.36 16.62 3.61
C ARG A 172 -31.92 15.54 2.69
N GLN A 173 -33.18 15.19 2.87
CA GLN A 173 -33.96 14.27 2.03
C GLN A 173 -35.03 15.04 1.24
N THR A 174 -34.99 14.97 -0.08
CA THR A 174 -35.94 15.68 -0.96
C THR A 174 -37.07 14.81 -1.50
N GLU A 175 -36.97 13.48 -1.34
CA GLU A 175 -37.97 12.54 -1.87
C GLU A 175 -39.16 12.40 -0.90
N PRO A 176 -40.41 12.65 -1.34
CA PRO A 176 -41.57 12.60 -0.44
C PRO A 176 -41.86 11.23 0.19
N SER A 177 -41.58 10.13 -0.53
CA SER A 177 -41.70 8.75 -0.03
C SER A 177 -40.83 8.52 1.20
N VAL A 178 -39.56 8.94 1.11
CA VAL A 178 -38.58 8.84 2.20
C VAL A 178 -39.04 9.60 3.46
N LEU A 179 -39.59 10.81 3.28
CA LEU A 179 -40.10 11.59 4.41
C LEU A 179 -41.31 10.94 5.08
N GLU A 180 -42.20 10.33 4.28
CA GLU A 180 -43.38 9.64 4.81
C GLU A 180 -43.00 8.32 5.50
N ASP A 181 -42.03 7.57 4.97
CA ASP A 181 -41.52 6.33 5.58
C ASP A 181 -40.86 6.61 6.94
N LEU A 182 -40.05 7.67 7.04
CA LEU A 182 -39.44 8.11 8.31
C LEU A 182 -40.52 8.53 9.32
N LYS A 183 -41.53 9.29 8.87
CA LYS A 183 -42.65 9.72 9.71
C LYS A 183 -43.47 8.54 10.22
N GLN A 184 -43.78 7.57 9.36
CA GLN A 184 -44.53 6.38 9.74
C GLN A 184 -43.76 5.53 10.76
N SER A 185 -42.45 5.38 10.55
CA SER A 185 -41.60 4.57 11.42
C SER A 185 -41.42 5.22 12.79
N LEU A 186 -41.19 6.55 12.84
CA LEU A 186 -41.21 7.32 14.09
C LEU A 186 -42.57 7.21 14.81
N GLY A 187 -43.68 7.23 14.06
CA GLY A 187 -45.01 7.04 14.63
C GLY A 187 -45.19 5.67 15.30
N LYS A 188 -44.63 4.59 14.72
CA LYS A 188 -44.62 3.26 15.35
C LYS A 188 -43.75 3.24 16.61
N THR A 189 -42.57 3.83 16.54
CA THR A 189 -41.64 3.94 17.68
C THR A 189 -42.28 4.67 18.86
N LEU A 190 -42.95 5.80 18.62
CA LEU A 190 -43.67 6.53 19.68
C LEU A 190 -44.84 5.73 20.26
N ALA A 191 -45.53 4.94 19.44
CA ALA A 191 -46.58 4.04 19.92
C ALA A 191 -46.03 2.95 20.85
N ASP A 192 -44.87 2.38 20.51
CA ASP A 192 -44.18 1.38 21.34
C ASP A 192 -43.70 1.98 22.66
N VAL A 193 -43.12 3.19 22.64
CA VAL A 193 -42.71 3.94 23.84
C VAL A 193 -43.92 4.13 24.76
N LYS A 194 -45.03 4.66 24.21
CA LYS A 194 -46.26 4.89 24.97
C LYS A 194 -46.80 3.61 25.58
N ALA A 195 -46.88 2.53 24.80
CA ALA A 195 -47.37 1.24 25.29
C ALA A 195 -46.50 0.69 26.42
N ALA A 196 -45.17 0.74 26.28
CA ALA A 196 -44.23 0.27 27.30
C ALA A 196 -44.34 1.07 28.60
N VAL A 197 -44.45 2.40 28.52
CA VAL A 197 -44.55 3.27 29.69
C VAL A 197 -45.89 3.13 30.42
N GLU A 198 -47.01 3.15 29.68
CA GLU A 198 -48.35 3.02 30.27
C GLU A 198 -48.54 1.68 31.01
N ASP A 199 -48.02 0.58 30.46
CA ASP A 199 -48.14 -0.75 31.04
C ASP A 199 -47.01 -1.12 31.99
N TRP A 200 -46.04 -0.24 32.23
CA TRP A 200 -44.85 -0.55 33.04
C TRP A 200 -45.23 -1.08 34.44
N LEU A 201 -46.17 -0.42 35.13
CA LEU A 201 -46.68 -0.88 36.41
C LEU A 201 -47.43 -2.22 36.31
N GLY A 202 -48.15 -2.44 35.21
CA GLY A 202 -48.83 -3.71 34.94
C GLY A 202 -47.84 -4.87 34.76
N MET A 203 -46.75 -4.64 34.02
CA MET A 203 -45.69 -5.63 33.83
C MET A 203 -44.95 -5.95 35.14
N ARG A 204 -44.65 -4.93 35.96
CA ARG A 204 -44.09 -5.14 37.31
C ARG A 204 -45.04 -5.94 38.21
N GLY A 205 -46.34 -5.62 38.16
CA GLY A 205 -47.37 -6.39 38.85
C GLY A 205 -47.35 -7.87 38.47
N LYS A 206 -47.16 -8.20 37.18
CA LYS A 206 -47.05 -9.58 36.71
C LYS A 206 -45.81 -10.31 37.24
N ILE A 207 -44.66 -9.64 37.38
CA ILE A 207 -43.50 -10.22 38.06
C ILE A 207 -43.82 -10.52 39.54
N GLY A 208 -44.46 -9.57 40.24
CA GLY A 208 -44.87 -9.76 41.63
C GLY A 208 -45.85 -10.93 41.82
N GLU A 209 -46.82 -11.09 40.91
CA GLU A 209 -47.73 -12.24 40.87
C GLU A 209 -46.99 -13.57 40.68
N ILE A 210 -45.98 -13.60 39.80
CA ILE A 210 -45.14 -14.79 39.59
C ILE A 210 -44.34 -15.13 40.84
N VAL A 211 -43.68 -14.14 41.45
CA VAL A 211 -42.88 -14.31 42.67
C VAL A 211 -43.73 -14.86 43.81
N SER A 212 -44.91 -14.27 44.03
CA SER A 212 -45.87 -14.73 45.05
C SER A 212 -46.40 -16.14 44.74
N GLY A 213 -46.65 -16.46 43.47
CA GLY A 213 -47.09 -17.80 43.06
C GLY A 213 -46.03 -18.88 43.33
N LEU A 214 -44.74 -18.56 43.12
CA LEU A 214 -43.62 -19.44 43.46
C LEU A 214 -43.40 -19.58 44.98
N GLU A 215 -44.02 -18.72 45.80
CA GLU A 215 -44.05 -18.83 47.27
C GLU A 215 -45.16 -19.74 47.75
N GLU A 216 -46.37 -19.48 47.27
CA GLU A 216 -47.57 -20.14 47.75
C GLU A 216 -47.68 -21.58 47.22
N ASN A 217 -47.30 -21.81 45.96
CA ASN A 217 -47.41 -23.10 45.28
C ASN A 217 -46.13 -23.39 44.47
N PRO A 218 -45.00 -23.72 45.14
CA PRO A 218 -43.74 -23.96 44.45
C PRO A 218 -43.83 -25.23 43.57
N PRO A 219 -43.34 -25.17 42.32
CA PRO A 219 -43.22 -26.37 41.48
C PRO A 219 -42.12 -27.31 42.04
N ASP A 220 -42.15 -28.58 41.66
CA ASP A 220 -41.20 -29.61 42.14
C ASP A 220 -39.78 -29.41 41.59
N PHE A 221 -39.03 -28.51 42.21
CA PHE A 221 -37.64 -28.18 41.92
C PHE A 221 -36.83 -28.13 43.22
N GLU A 222 -35.51 -28.25 43.11
CA GLU A 222 -34.61 -28.12 44.26
C GLU A 222 -34.82 -26.78 44.99
N PRO A 223 -34.97 -26.76 46.33
CA PRO A 223 -35.28 -25.54 47.08
C PRO A 223 -34.29 -24.39 46.84
N GLU A 224 -33.00 -24.68 46.67
CA GLU A 224 -31.98 -23.67 46.36
C GLU A 224 -32.16 -23.05 44.98
N ASP A 225 -32.61 -23.82 43.99
CA ASP A 225 -32.82 -23.34 42.62
C ASP A 225 -34.08 -22.47 42.53
N LEU A 226 -35.12 -22.81 43.30
CA LEU A 226 -36.32 -21.98 43.48
C LEU A 226 -36.00 -20.66 44.18
N ALA A 227 -35.23 -20.71 45.28
CA ALA A 227 -34.82 -19.51 46.00
C ALA A 227 -33.97 -18.58 45.13
N GLU A 228 -33.05 -19.13 44.34
CA GLU A 228 -32.22 -18.32 43.42
C GLU A 228 -33.04 -17.74 42.26
N THR A 229 -34.01 -18.49 41.74
CA THR A 229 -34.94 -18.01 40.71
C THR A 229 -35.78 -16.85 41.23
N ARG A 230 -36.30 -16.97 42.45
CA ARG A 230 -37.06 -15.89 43.08
C ARG A 230 -36.22 -14.64 43.28
N ALA A 231 -35.02 -14.80 43.84
CA ALA A 231 -34.09 -13.69 44.03
C ALA A 231 -33.77 -13.00 42.70
N PHE A 232 -33.65 -13.75 41.59
CA PHE A 232 -33.47 -13.16 40.26
C PHE A 232 -34.68 -12.34 39.81
N LEU A 233 -35.90 -12.86 39.95
CA LEU A 233 -37.11 -12.13 39.54
C LEU A 233 -37.34 -10.87 40.38
N GLU A 234 -37.09 -10.93 41.68
CA GLU A 234 -37.09 -9.76 42.56
C GLU A 234 -36.02 -8.75 42.17
N TRP A 235 -34.81 -9.22 41.85
CA TRP A 235 -33.72 -8.37 41.39
C TRP A 235 -34.06 -7.68 40.05
N VAL A 236 -34.68 -8.39 39.11
CA VAL A 236 -35.19 -7.82 37.84
C VAL A 236 -36.20 -6.71 38.12
N ASP A 237 -37.14 -6.92 39.05
CA ASP A 237 -38.14 -5.92 39.45
C ASP A 237 -37.53 -4.70 40.18
N ASP A 238 -36.42 -4.89 40.89
CA ASP A 238 -35.68 -3.82 41.59
C ASP A 238 -34.84 -2.94 40.64
N ASN A 239 -35.45 -2.47 39.55
CA ASN A 239 -34.88 -1.55 38.57
C ASN A 239 -33.61 -2.06 37.85
N ASN A 240 -33.35 -3.37 37.86
CA ASN A 240 -32.27 -3.98 37.08
C ASN A 240 -32.70 -4.36 35.66
N PHE A 241 -34.00 -4.24 35.36
CA PHE A 241 -34.58 -4.49 34.05
C PHE A 241 -35.62 -3.44 33.65
N THR A 242 -35.50 -2.91 32.43
CA THR A 242 -36.54 -2.08 31.80
C THR A 242 -37.52 -3.00 31.08
N PHE A 243 -38.72 -3.16 31.65
CA PHE A 243 -39.80 -3.93 31.05
C PHE A 243 -40.40 -3.19 29.85
N LEU A 244 -40.43 -3.85 28.68
CA LEU A 244 -40.98 -3.29 27.44
C LEU A 244 -42.22 -4.04 26.96
N GLY A 245 -42.32 -5.34 27.23
CA GLY A 245 -43.52 -6.12 26.90
C GLY A 245 -43.68 -7.37 27.76
N TYR A 246 -44.93 -7.79 27.94
CA TYR A 246 -45.29 -9.03 28.62
C TYR A 246 -46.39 -9.78 27.86
N ARG A 247 -46.35 -11.11 27.85
CA ARG A 247 -47.45 -11.94 27.35
C ARG A 247 -47.42 -13.37 27.90
N GLU A 248 -48.58 -13.98 28.03
CA GLU A 248 -48.73 -15.39 28.41
C GLU A 248 -49.00 -16.27 27.19
N TYR A 249 -48.43 -17.48 27.21
CA TYR A 249 -48.58 -18.48 26.16
C TYR A 249 -48.90 -19.85 26.74
N ASP A 250 -49.86 -20.55 26.13
CA ASP A 250 -50.11 -21.98 26.37
C ASP A 250 -49.23 -22.82 25.44
N LEU A 251 -48.56 -23.83 25.98
CA LEU A 251 -47.83 -24.82 25.20
C LEU A 251 -48.80 -25.94 24.76
N ARG A 252 -49.02 -26.04 23.44
CA ARG A 252 -49.91 -27.03 22.83
C ARG A 252 -49.19 -27.79 21.73
N THR A 253 -49.59 -29.02 21.47
CA THR A 253 -49.13 -29.76 20.29
C THR A 253 -50.12 -29.54 19.15
N GLN A 254 -49.67 -28.93 18.05
CA GLN A 254 -50.44 -28.70 16.82
C GLN A 254 -49.72 -29.39 15.65
N ASP A 255 -50.44 -30.16 14.84
CA ASP A 255 -49.89 -30.89 13.68
C ASP A 255 -48.65 -31.77 13.98
N GLY A 256 -48.57 -32.31 15.21
CA GLY A 256 -47.45 -33.14 15.66
C GLY A 256 -46.21 -32.38 16.16
N GLU A 257 -46.29 -31.05 16.18
CA GLU A 257 -45.22 -30.15 16.60
C GLU A 257 -45.63 -29.31 17.80
N GLU A 258 -44.67 -28.88 18.62
CA GLU A 258 -44.93 -27.99 19.74
C GLU A 258 -45.21 -26.56 19.24
N ALA A 259 -46.19 -25.91 19.85
CA ALA A 259 -46.65 -24.57 19.50
C ALA A 259 -46.99 -23.75 20.77
N LEU A 260 -46.47 -22.53 20.85
CA LEU A 260 -46.85 -21.56 21.88
C LEU A 260 -48.01 -20.70 21.38
N CYS A 261 -49.18 -20.85 22.00
CA CYS A 261 -50.42 -20.16 21.63
C CYS A 261 -50.64 -18.97 22.58
N PRO A 262 -50.75 -17.72 22.10
CA PRO A 262 -50.92 -16.56 22.97
C PRO A 262 -52.25 -16.62 23.73
N VAL A 263 -52.23 -16.32 25.03
CA VAL A 263 -53.42 -16.19 25.87
C VAL A 263 -54.07 -14.83 25.58
N GLU A 264 -55.34 -14.84 25.19
CA GLU A 264 -56.08 -13.63 24.83
C GLU A 264 -56.17 -12.66 26.01
N GLY A 265 -55.94 -11.36 25.75
CA GLY A 265 -56.00 -10.30 26.76
C GLY A 265 -54.79 -10.25 27.73
N SER A 266 -53.82 -11.14 27.62
CA SER A 266 -52.63 -11.15 28.51
C SER A 266 -51.51 -10.18 28.10
N GLY A 267 -51.56 -9.65 26.88
CA GLY A 267 -50.48 -8.84 26.30
C GLY A 267 -50.40 -7.44 26.89
N LEU A 268 -49.19 -7.02 27.27
CA LEU A 268 -48.86 -5.69 27.78
C LEU A 268 -47.64 -5.11 27.06
N GLY A 269 -47.50 -3.78 27.08
CA GLY A 269 -46.41 -3.04 26.46
C GLY A 269 -46.36 -3.23 24.94
N ILE A 270 -45.17 -3.43 24.39
CA ILE A 270 -44.95 -3.72 22.95
C ILE A 270 -45.61 -5.03 22.49
N LEU A 271 -46.08 -5.86 23.43
CA LEU A 271 -46.81 -7.11 23.14
C LEU A 271 -48.34 -6.97 23.26
N ARG A 272 -48.88 -5.74 23.42
CA ARG A 272 -50.33 -5.45 23.44
C ARG A 272 -51.05 -5.93 22.17
N GLN A 273 -50.45 -5.74 21.00
CA GLN A 273 -51.09 -6.08 19.73
C GLN A 273 -51.19 -7.60 19.57
N SER A 274 -52.34 -8.09 19.10
CA SER A 274 -52.51 -9.49 18.71
C SER A 274 -51.57 -9.80 17.55
N GLU A 275 -50.60 -10.72 17.73
CA GLU A 275 -50.01 -11.41 16.59
C GLU A 275 -51.18 -11.93 15.74
N SER A 276 -51.22 -11.62 14.44
CA SER A 276 -52.34 -11.94 13.54
C SER A 276 -52.54 -13.46 13.30
N GLY A 277 -52.03 -14.33 14.18
CA GLY A 277 -51.97 -15.78 14.04
C GLY A 277 -52.25 -16.52 15.35
N ALA A 278 -52.57 -17.82 15.22
CA ALA A 278 -52.91 -18.71 16.34
C ALA A 278 -51.71 -19.17 17.19
N VAL A 279 -50.48 -18.89 16.74
CA VAL A 279 -49.21 -19.37 17.34
C VAL A 279 -48.17 -18.25 17.27
N SER A 280 -47.27 -18.20 18.26
CA SER A 280 -46.15 -17.26 18.29
C SER A 280 -45.24 -17.42 17.07
N HIS A 281 -45.06 -16.36 16.29
CA HIS A 281 -44.30 -16.40 15.03
C HIS A 281 -42.84 -16.77 15.27
N SER A 282 -42.20 -16.09 16.24
CA SER A 282 -40.80 -16.33 16.61
C SER A 282 -40.53 -17.74 17.14
N PHE A 283 -41.55 -18.43 17.64
CA PHE A 283 -41.43 -19.82 18.08
C PHE A 283 -41.67 -20.81 16.93
N ALA A 284 -42.59 -20.48 16.02
CA ALA A 284 -42.89 -21.29 14.84
C ALA A 284 -41.71 -21.36 13.84
N GLU A 285 -40.86 -20.32 13.79
CA GLU A 285 -39.63 -20.29 12.99
C GLU A 285 -38.52 -21.19 13.54
N LEU A 286 -38.62 -21.66 14.79
CA LEU A 286 -37.59 -22.53 15.37
C LEU A 286 -37.69 -23.94 14.78
N PRO A 287 -36.56 -24.63 14.57
CA PRO A 287 -36.55 -26.01 14.12
C PRO A 287 -37.33 -26.93 15.08
N PRO A 288 -37.98 -28.01 14.57
CA PRO A 288 -38.70 -29.00 15.38
C PRO A 288 -37.94 -29.46 16.63
N ASP A 289 -36.65 -29.77 16.48
CA ASP A 289 -35.79 -30.27 17.55
C ASP A 289 -35.56 -29.23 18.64
N VAL A 290 -35.48 -27.96 18.26
CA VAL A 290 -35.32 -26.82 19.17
C VAL A 290 -36.64 -26.50 19.88
N ARG A 291 -37.78 -26.62 19.19
CA ARG A 291 -39.12 -26.44 19.80
C ARG A 291 -39.41 -27.46 20.91
N ARG A 292 -38.89 -28.69 20.79
CA ARG A 292 -39.01 -29.70 21.86
C ARG A 292 -38.34 -29.28 23.18
N LEU A 293 -37.37 -28.36 23.16
CA LEU A 293 -36.78 -27.78 24.38
C LEU A 293 -37.80 -26.96 25.20
N ALA A 294 -38.94 -26.57 24.63
CA ALA A 294 -40.03 -25.94 25.36
C ALA A 294 -40.56 -26.86 26.49
N ARG A 295 -40.56 -28.19 26.29
CA ARG A 295 -40.97 -29.17 27.31
C ARG A 295 -39.88 -29.50 28.33
N THR A 296 -38.65 -29.03 28.18
CA THR A 296 -37.61 -29.28 29.19
C THR A 296 -38.01 -28.65 30.53
N PRO A 297 -37.98 -29.39 31.66
CA PRO A 297 -38.41 -28.87 32.95
C PRO A 297 -37.33 -27.95 33.55
N LYS A 298 -37.24 -26.73 33.01
CA LYS A 298 -36.41 -25.63 33.51
C LYS A 298 -37.31 -24.42 33.73
N LEU A 299 -37.38 -23.94 34.96
CA LEU A 299 -38.29 -22.86 35.35
C LEU A 299 -38.00 -21.54 34.61
N LEU A 300 -36.73 -21.16 34.48
CA LEU A 300 -36.30 -19.95 33.77
C LEU A 300 -35.66 -20.26 32.42
N ASN A 301 -35.99 -19.42 31.43
CA ASN A 301 -35.33 -19.34 30.15
C ASN A 301 -34.84 -17.91 29.92
N LEU A 302 -33.52 -17.71 29.90
CA LEU A 302 -32.86 -16.42 29.71
C LEU A 302 -32.07 -16.44 28.40
N THR A 303 -32.43 -15.59 27.44
CA THR A 303 -31.75 -15.49 26.14
C THR A 303 -31.95 -14.12 25.50
N LYS A 304 -31.44 -13.89 24.29
CA LYS A 304 -31.80 -12.74 23.46
C LYS A 304 -32.97 -13.13 22.54
N ALA A 305 -33.89 -12.20 22.34
CA ALA A 305 -34.92 -12.31 21.31
C ALA A 305 -34.31 -12.07 19.93
N ASN A 306 -35.04 -12.43 18.86
CA ASN A 306 -34.63 -12.17 17.47
C ASN A 306 -35.00 -10.75 17.01
N SER A 307 -35.75 -10.01 17.81
CA SER A 307 -36.16 -8.64 17.54
C SER A 307 -35.30 -7.62 18.30
N ARG A 308 -35.04 -6.50 17.63
CA ARG A 308 -34.39 -5.34 18.23
C ARG A 308 -35.41 -4.51 19.01
N ALA A 309 -34.95 -3.88 20.08
CA ALA A 309 -35.75 -2.94 20.83
C ALA A 309 -36.06 -1.71 19.97
N THR A 310 -37.33 -1.33 19.93
CA THR A 310 -37.82 -0.06 19.38
C THR A 310 -37.85 1.04 20.43
N VAL A 311 -37.61 0.70 21.71
CA VAL A 311 -37.64 1.62 22.85
C VAL A 311 -36.27 1.66 23.54
N HIS A 312 -35.86 2.85 23.96
CA HIS A 312 -34.70 3.17 24.79
C HIS A 312 -33.32 3.08 24.11
N ARG A 313 -32.90 1.91 23.59
CA ARG A 313 -31.58 1.76 22.95
C ARG A 313 -31.53 0.63 21.92
N PRO A 314 -30.69 0.73 20.86
CA PRO A 314 -30.64 -0.23 19.76
C PRO A 314 -29.89 -1.49 20.16
N SER A 315 -30.56 -2.35 20.91
CA SER A 315 -30.07 -3.67 21.32
C SER A 315 -31.12 -4.71 20.98
N TYR A 316 -30.69 -5.94 20.73
CA TYR A 316 -31.63 -7.07 20.80
C TYR A 316 -32.28 -7.14 22.17
N LEU A 317 -33.59 -7.42 22.19
CA LEU A 317 -34.36 -7.52 23.41
C LEU A 317 -33.88 -8.70 24.25
N ASP A 318 -33.78 -8.48 25.56
CA ASP A 318 -33.59 -9.54 26.54
C ASP A 318 -34.90 -10.29 26.74
N TYR A 319 -34.81 -11.61 26.72
CA TYR A 319 -35.93 -12.52 26.84
C TYR A 319 -35.88 -13.20 28.21
N ILE A 320 -36.92 -13.01 29.01
CA ILE A 320 -37.11 -13.70 30.29
C ILE A 320 -38.40 -14.52 30.19
N GLY A 321 -38.26 -15.82 29.98
CA GLY A 321 -39.36 -16.78 29.97
C GLY A 321 -39.47 -17.53 31.30
N ILE A 322 -40.64 -17.49 31.91
CA ILE A 322 -40.95 -18.28 33.12
C ILE A 322 -41.95 -19.36 32.72
N LYS A 323 -41.54 -20.63 32.79
CA LYS A 323 -42.40 -21.75 32.42
C LYS A 323 -43.49 -21.98 33.47
N THR A 324 -44.67 -22.37 33.00
CA THR A 324 -45.77 -22.83 33.85
C THR A 324 -45.85 -24.35 33.82
N PHE A 325 -46.33 -24.94 34.92
CA PHE A 325 -46.37 -26.39 35.12
C PHE A 325 -47.76 -26.84 35.54
N ASP A 326 -48.13 -28.07 35.21
CA ASP A 326 -49.31 -28.72 35.79
C ASP A 326 -48.98 -29.46 37.10
N GLU A 327 -50.00 -30.08 37.71
CA GLU A 327 -49.87 -30.87 38.95
C GLU A 327 -48.92 -32.08 38.81
N SER A 328 -48.62 -32.52 37.59
CA SER A 328 -47.68 -33.62 37.32
C SER A 328 -46.24 -33.15 37.07
N GLY A 329 -45.99 -31.83 37.09
CA GLY A 329 -44.69 -31.23 36.84
C GLY A 329 -44.34 -31.10 35.36
N GLU A 330 -45.30 -31.29 34.45
CA GLU A 330 -45.12 -31.12 33.01
C GLU A 330 -45.31 -29.65 32.61
N VAL A 331 -44.54 -29.19 31.62
CA VAL A 331 -44.62 -27.79 31.14
C VAL A 331 -45.92 -27.56 30.37
N THR A 332 -46.72 -26.59 30.82
CA THR A 332 -48.02 -26.23 30.22
C THR A 332 -47.98 -24.94 29.41
N GLY A 333 -46.95 -24.12 29.57
CA GLY A 333 -46.92 -22.78 28.97
C GLY A 333 -45.74 -21.94 29.44
N GLU A 334 -45.81 -20.66 29.14
CA GLU A 334 -44.76 -19.68 29.42
C GLU A 334 -45.34 -18.28 29.66
N ARG A 335 -44.80 -17.60 30.67
CA ARG A 335 -44.98 -16.15 30.90
C ARG A 335 -43.72 -15.45 30.40
N ARG A 336 -43.87 -14.65 29.36
CA ARG A 336 -42.76 -14.03 28.62
C ARG A 336 -42.66 -12.56 28.94
N PHE A 337 -41.46 -12.12 29.32
CA PHE A 337 -41.09 -10.71 29.37
C PHE A 337 -40.05 -10.40 28.30
N LEU A 338 -40.22 -9.25 27.65
CA LEU A 338 -39.24 -8.63 26.77
C LEU A 338 -38.82 -7.29 27.36
N GLY A 339 -37.54 -6.99 27.30
CA GLY A 339 -37.00 -5.74 27.81
C GLY A 339 -35.51 -5.62 27.63
N LEU A 340 -34.89 -4.81 28.49
CA LEU A 340 -33.46 -4.53 28.45
C LEU A 340 -32.91 -4.47 29.88
N TYR A 341 -31.78 -5.13 30.15
CA TYR A 341 -31.07 -4.91 31.41
C TYR A 341 -30.63 -3.43 31.54
N THR A 342 -30.75 -2.85 32.75
CA THR A 342 -30.41 -1.44 32.99
C THR A 342 -28.91 -1.25 33.20
N PHE A 343 -28.44 0.00 33.21
CA PHE A 343 -27.05 0.30 33.56
C PHE A 343 -26.66 -0.26 34.94
N THR A 344 -27.58 -0.26 35.91
CA THR A 344 -27.37 -0.84 37.24
C THR A 344 -26.94 -2.29 37.15
N ALA A 345 -27.62 -3.10 36.34
CA ALA A 345 -27.27 -4.50 36.08
C ALA A 345 -25.85 -4.67 35.48
N TYR A 346 -25.42 -3.76 34.61
CA TYR A 346 -24.07 -3.80 34.03
C TYR A 346 -22.97 -3.33 35.00
N SER A 347 -23.31 -2.46 35.95
CA SER A 347 -22.36 -1.91 36.93
C SER A 347 -22.29 -2.70 38.25
N ALA A 348 -23.26 -3.58 38.53
CA ALA A 348 -23.28 -4.41 39.72
C ALA A 348 -22.13 -5.43 39.73
N SER A 349 -21.68 -5.78 40.94
CA SER A 349 -20.72 -6.87 41.13
C SER A 349 -21.35 -8.20 40.73
N VAL A 350 -20.59 -9.04 40.02
CA VAL A 350 -21.06 -10.37 39.59
C VAL A 350 -21.33 -11.31 40.77
N PHE A 351 -20.90 -10.96 41.98
CA PHE A 351 -21.18 -11.68 43.22
C PHE A 351 -22.55 -11.38 43.82
N ASP A 352 -23.17 -10.26 43.43
CA ASP A 352 -24.46 -9.81 43.95
C ASP A 352 -25.62 -10.19 43.02
N ILE A 353 -25.35 -10.39 41.73
CA ILE A 353 -26.35 -10.73 40.71
C ILE A 353 -26.82 -12.19 40.91
N PRO A 354 -28.11 -12.44 41.21
CA PRO A 354 -28.66 -13.79 41.32
C PRO A 354 -28.45 -14.61 40.03
N LEU A 355 -28.34 -15.94 40.17
CA LEU A 355 -27.92 -16.90 39.14
C LEU A 355 -26.45 -16.78 38.75
N VAL A 356 -25.98 -15.57 38.44
CA VAL A 356 -24.58 -15.28 38.05
C VAL A 356 -23.63 -15.55 39.23
N ARG A 357 -23.96 -15.08 40.43
CA ARG A 357 -23.15 -15.29 41.64
C ARG A 357 -22.83 -16.76 41.92
N ARG A 358 -23.76 -17.68 41.60
CA ARG A 358 -23.53 -19.13 41.73
C ARG A 358 -22.54 -19.64 40.68
N LYS A 359 -22.63 -19.17 39.44
CA LYS A 359 -21.66 -19.52 38.37
C LYS A 359 -20.26 -19.00 38.71
N VAL A 360 -20.15 -17.75 39.18
CA VAL A 360 -18.88 -17.15 39.61
C VAL A 360 -18.25 -17.94 40.76
N ARG A 361 -19.01 -18.21 41.83
CA ARG A 361 -18.53 -19.03 42.96
C ARG A 361 -18.12 -20.44 42.54
N TYR A 362 -18.83 -21.04 41.59
CA TYR A 362 -18.47 -22.33 41.02
C TYR A 362 -17.10 -22.27 40.32
N VAL A 363 -16.86 -21.28 39.46
CA VAL A 363 -15.59 -21.10 38.74
C VAL A 363 -14.43 -20.91 39.71
N LEU A 364 -14.59 -20.03 40.71
CA LEU A 364 -13.55 -19.80 41.73
C LEU A 364 -13.24 -21.09 42.51
N LYS A 365 -14.27 -21.78 43.00
CA LYS A 365 -14.09 -23.04 43.73
C LYS A 365 -13.44 -24.13 42.87
N ARG A 366 -13.82 -24.23 41.60
CA ARG A 366 -13.29 -25.22 40.65
C ARG A 366 -11.84 -24.92 40.24
N SER A 367 -11.44 -23.64 40.21
CA SER A 367 -10.06 -23.23 39.90
C SER A 367 -9.03 -23.76 40.90
N GLY A 368 -9.43 -23.93 42.16
CA GLY A 368 -8.56 -24.42 43.23
C GLY A 368 -7.44 -23.46 43.63
N PHE A 369 -7.47 -22.20 43.18
CA PHE A 369 -6.49 -21.20 43.60
C PHE A 369 -6.68 -20.83 45.09
N PRO A 370 -5.58 -20.62 45.85
CA PRO A 370 -5.68 -20.15 47.22
C PRO A 370 -6.31 -18.76 47.30
N GLU A 371 -7.13 -18.55 48.33
CA GLU A 371 -7.77 -17.26 48.62
C GLU A 371 -6.72 -16.15 48.78
N GLY A 372 -6.94 -15.01 48.11
CA GLY A 372 -6.06 -13.85 48.07
C GLY A 372 -4.83 -13.98 47.17
N SER A 373 -4.64 -15.11 46.49
CA SER A 373 -3.53 -15.31 45.55
C SER A 373 -3.63 -14.41 44.32
N HIS A 374 -2.51 -14.22 43.61
CA HIS A 374 -2.48 -13.41 42.39
C HIS A 374 -3.45 -13.95 41.33
N ASN A 375 -3.38 -15.25 41.03
CA ASN A 375 -4.26 -15.88 40.05
C ASN A 375 -5.74 -15.84 40.43
N GLU A 376 -6.08 -15.92 41.73
CA GLU A 376 -7.47 -15.76 42.14
C GLU A 376 -7.96 -14.32 41.91
N LYS A 377 -7.16 -13.31 42.26
CA LYS A 377 -7.50 -11.90 42.02
C LYS A 377 -7.70 -11.60 40.54
N ASP A 378 -6.81 -12.10 39.70
CA ASP A 378 -6.88 -11.93 38.24
C ASP A 378 -8.13 -12.65 37.68
N LEU A 379 -8.44 -13.86 38.18
CA LEU A 379 -9.65 -14.58 37.80
C LEU A 379 -10.92 -13.84 38.22
N VAL A 380 -10.94 -13.25 39.41
CA VAL A 380 -12.05 -12.39 39.86
C VAL A 380 -12.22 -11.18 38.94
N GLU A 381 -11.13 -10.51 38.54
CA GLU A 381 -11.17 -9.41 37.59
C GLU A 381 -11.72 -9.85 36.22
N ILE A 382 -11.29 -11.02 35.72
CA ILE A 382 -11.80 -11.58 34.47
C ILE A 382 -13.32 -11.80 34.55
N LEU A 383 -13.81 -12.36 35.65
CA LEU A 383 -15.24 -12.62 35.86
C LEU A 383 -16.03 -11.31 36.03
N GLU A 384 -15.53 -10.35 36.80
CA GLU A 384 -16.12 -9.01 36.96
C GLU A 384 -16.15 -8.21 35.67
N THR A 385 -15.25 -8.47 34.73
CA THR A 385 -15.18 -7.75 33.44
C THR A 385 -15.81 -8.52 32.28
N TYR A 386 -16.23 -9.76 32.50
CA TYR A 386 -16.92 -10.60 31.51
C TYR A 386 -18.23 -9.92 31.04
N PRO A 387 -18.63 -10.04 29.75
CA PRO A 387 -19.91 -9.49 29.30
C PRO A 387 -21.08 -10.02 30.13
N ARG A 388 -21.91 -9.13 30.68
CA ARG A 388 -22.98 -9.50 31.64
C ARG A 388 -24.04 -10.38 30.96
N ASP A 389 -24.44 -10.00 29.75
CA ASP A 389 -25.40 -10.76 28.95
C ASP A 389 -24.92 -12.21 28.71
N GLU A 390 -23.61 -12.41 28.55
CA GLU A 390 -23.04 -13.75 28.41
C GLU A 390 -23.07 -14.53 29.73
N LEU A 391 -22.82 -13.89 30.88
CA LEU A 391 -22.85 -14.55 32.19
C LEU A 391 -24.23 -15.15 32.51
N PHE A 392 -25.32 -14.54 32.04
CA PHE A 392 -26.67 -15.10 32.20
C PHE A 392 -26.86 -16.39 31.38
N GLN A 393 -26.26 -16.48 30.20
CA GLN A 393 -26.53 -17.56 29.24
C GLN A 393 -25.51 -18.71 29.28
N ILE A 394 -24.24 -18.40 29.52
CA ILE A 394 -23.15 -19.38 29.52
C ILE A 394 -23.32 -20.43 30.63
N SER A 395 -22.99 -21.69 30.35
CA SER A 395 -22.98 -22.71 31.39
C SER A 395 -21.81 -22.48 32.37
N LYS A 396 -21.92 -22.99 33.60
CA LYS A 396 -20.86 -22.86 34.61
C LYS A 396 -19.58 -23.61 34.19
N GLU A 397 -19.72 -24.70 33.42
CA GLU A 397 -18.62 -25.46 32.84
C GLU A 397 -17.90 -24.68 31.73
N GLU A 398 -18.62 -24.15 30.74
CA GLU A 398 -18.00 -23.37 29.66
C GLU A 398 -17.37 -22.07 30.19
N LEU A 399 -18.02 -21.40 31.16
CA LEU A 399 -17.46 -20.22 31.79
C LEU A 399 -16.12 -20.52 32.47
N PHE A 400 -15.99 -21.67 33.11
CA PHE A 400 -14.73 -22.10 33.70
C PHE A 400 -13.64 -22.26 32.64
N GLU A 401 -13.90 -22.99 31.56
CA GLU A 401 -12.92 -23.23 30.50
C GLU A 401 -12.47 -21.91 29.83
N ILE A 402 -13.42 -21.02 29.50
CA ILE A 402 -13.10 -19.72 28.88
C ILE A 402 -12.36 -18.81 29.86
N ALA A 403 -12.81 -18.70 31.11
CA ALA A 403 -12.16 -17.83 32.10
C ALA A 403 -10.71 -18.26 32.37
N MET A 404 -10.45 -19.57 32.46
CA MET A 404 -9.10 -20.11 32.59
C MET A 404 -8.26 -19.86 31.32
N GLY A 405 -8.87 -19.97 30.14
CA GLY A 405 -8.23 -19.62 28.88
C GLY A 405 -7.79 -18.15 28.81
N ILE A 406 -8.64 -17.23 29.28
CA ILE A 406 -8.33 -15.80 29.37
C ILE A 406 -7.20 -15.56 30.39
N LEU A 407 -7.24 -16.22 31.54
CA LEU A 407 -6.19 -16.09 32.57
C LEU A 407 -4.80 -16.47 32.02
N HIS A 408 -4.70 -17.59 31.31
CA HIS A 408 -3.44 -18.01 30.67
C HIS A 408 -2.97 -17.08 29.54
N LEU A 409 -3.85 -16.22 29.02
CA LEU A 409 -3.53 -15.27 27.96
C LEU A 409 -2.84 -14.01 28.48
N GLN A 410 -3.11 -13.58 29.71
CA GLN A 410 -2.47 -12.39 30.28
C GLN A 410 -0.94 -12.52 30.35
N GLU A 411 -0.42 -13.75 30.45
CA GLU A 411 1.02 -14.03 30.41
C GLU A 411 1.63 -14.01 29.00
N ARG A 412 0.81 -14.05 27.93
CA ARG A 412 1.26 -14.23 26.54
C ARG A 412 0.48 -13.31 25.61
N GLN A 413 1.12 -12.26 25.10
CA GLN A 413 0.55 -11.31 24.12
C GLN A 413 0.27 -11.99 22.76
N ARG A 414 -0.80 -12.79 22.69
CA ARG A 414 -1.20 -13.54 21.50
C ARG A 414 -2.69 -13.33 21.23
N VAL A 415 -3.06 -13.56 19.99
CA VAL A 415 -4.47 -13.58 19.60
C VAL A 415 -5.11 -14.86 20.13
N ARG A 416 -6.34 -14.76 20.64
CA ARG A 416 -7.17 -15.90 21.01
C ARG A 416 -8.64 -15.68 20.66
N LEU A 417 -9.30 -16.75 20.25
CA LEU A 417 -10.74 -16.79 20.00
C LEU A 417 -11.40 -17.76 20.99
N PHE A 418 -12.45 -17.32 21.66
CA PHE A 418 -13.37 -18.17 22.42
C PHE A 418 -14.75 -18.11 21.79
N VAL A 419 -15.33 -19.27 21.48
CA VAL A 419 -16.63 -19.38 20.81
C VAL A 419 -17.63 -20.04 21.76
N ARG A 420 -18.84 -19.48 21.84
CA ARG A 420 -19.98 -20.08 22.53
C ARG A 420 -21.19 -20.01 21.62
N ARG A 421 -21.85 -21.15 21.42
CA ARG A 421 -23.11 -21.21 20.69
C ARG A 421 -24.30 -20.92 21.60
N ASP A 422 -25.29 -20.20 21.08
CA ASP A 422 -26.59 -20.09 21.74
C ASP A 422 -27.34 -21.44 21.80
N THR A 423 -28.10 -21.66 22.88
CA THR A 423 -28.84 -22.92 23.09
C THR A 423 -29.90 -23.17 22.03
N TYR A 424 -30.48 -22.10 21.47
CA TYR A 424 -31.53 -22.17 20.43
C TYR A 424 -30.96 -22.02 19.01
N GLY A 425 -29.64 -21.92 18.86
CA GLY A 425 -28.97 -21.78 17.56
C GLY A 425 -29.22 -20.44 16.86
N ARG A 426 -29.61 -19.40 17.60
CA ARG A 426 -29.96 -18.08 17.04
C ARG A 426 -28.73 -17.20 16.76
N PHE A 427 -27.66 -17.41 17.51
CA PHE A 427 -26.42 -16.68 17.35
C PHE A 427 -25.22 -17.45 17.92
N ILE A 428 -24.03 -16.95 17.60
CA ILE A 428 -22.75 -17.42 18.11
C ILE A 428 -22.01 -16.23 18.74
N SER A 429 -21.64 -16.37 20.00
CA SER A 429 -20.86 -15.40 20.76
C SER A 429 -19.38 -15.71 20.62
N CYS A 430 -18.59 -14.73 20.19
CA CYS A 430 -17.17 -14.85 19.93
C CYS A 430 -16.41 -13.78 20.70
N LEU A 431 -15.58 -14.20 21.67
CA LEU A 431 -14.64 -13.31 22.36
C LEU A 431 -13.26 -13.42 21.72
N VAL A 432 -12.83 -12.34 21.07
CA VAL A 432 -11.54 -12.23 20.41
C VAL A 432 -10.64 -11.31 21.22
N PHE A 433 -9.48 -11.82 21.62
CA PHE A 433 -8.42 -11.03 22.26
C PHE A 433 -7.32 -10.79 21.24
N VAL A 434 -6.88 -9.54 21.10
CA VAL A 434 -5.81 -9.12 20.17
C VAL A 434 -4.85 -8.17 20.87
N PRO A 435 -3.54 -8.16 20.55
CA PRO A 435 -2.62 -7.15 21.06
C PRO A 435 -3.12 -5.73 20.78
N ARG A 436 -3.14 -4.88 21.80
CA ARG A 436 -3.77 -3.54 21.74
C ARG A 436 -3.12 -2.62 20.71
N ASP A 437 -1.81 -2.73 20.55
CA ASP A 437 -1.01 -2.01 19.55
C ASP A 437 -1.31 -2.43 18.10
N ARG A 438 -1.88 -3.63 17.91
CA ARG A 438 -2.29 -4.16 16.60
C ARG A 438 -3.76 -3.92 16.29
N TYR A 439 -4.57 -3.47 17.25
CA TYR A 439 -6.01 -3.30 17.02
C TYR A 439 -6.32 -1.99 16.28
N ASN A 440 -7.07 -2.08 15.18
CA ASN A 440 -7.67 -0.94 14.49
C ASN A 440 -8.98 -1.35 13.78
N THR A 441 -9.70 -0.36 13.24
CA THR A 441 -10.98 -0.56 12.53
C THR A 441 -10.89 -1.56 11.38
N LEU A 442 -9.82 -1.49 10.58
CA LEU A 442 -9.61 -2.40 9.43
C LEU A 442 -9.43 -3.85 9.89
N ILE A 443 -8.66 -4.08 10.95
CA ILE A 443 -8.45 -5.41 11.52
C ILE A 443 -9.76 -5.94 12.11
N ARG A 444 -10.54 -5.10 12.82
CA ARG A 444 -11.89 -5.47 13.30
C ARG A 444 -12.79 -5.94 12.16
N GLU A 445 -12.87 -5.20 11.05
CA GLU A 445 -13.70 -5.55 9.89
C GLU A 445 -13.26 -6.85 9.21
N ARG A 446 -11.94 -7.08 9.11
CA ARG A 446 -11.42 -8.35 8.58
C ARG A 446 -11.76 -9.52 9.50
N MET A 447 -11.61 -9.37 10.83
CA MET A 447 -12.03 -10.38 11.80
C MET A 447 -13.54 -10.66 11.69
N GLN A 448 -14.35 -9.61 11.61
CA GLN A 448 -15.79 -9.70 11.39
C GLN A 448 -16.13 -10.51 10.13
N GLY A 449 -15.48 -10.23 9.00
CA GLY A 449 -15.69 -10.97 7.77
C GLY A 449 -15.20 -12.42 7.81
N ILE A 450 -14.20 -12.74 8.63
CA ILE A 450 -13.78 -14.13 8.88
C ILE A 450 -14.88 -14.86 9.67
N LEU A 451 -15.37 -14.27 10.77
CA LEU A 451 -16.38 -14.87 11.63
C LEU A 451 -17.72 -15.05 10.90
N LEU A 452 -18.20 -14.02 10.18
CA LEU A 452 -19.44 -14.10 9.38
C LEU A 452 -19.41 -15.27 8.39
N ARG A 453 -18.32 -15.43 7.64
CA ARG A 453 -18.18 -16.54 6.67
C ARG A 453 -18.00 -17.90 7.34
N ALA A 454 -17.34 -17.95 8.50
CA ALA A 454 -17.09 -19.21 9.20
C ALA A 454 -18.37 -19.79 9.82
N PHE A 455 -19.30 -18.92 10.22
CA PHE A 455 -20.53 -19.30 10.92
C PHE A 455 -21.80 -19.15 10.08
N ASP A 456 -21.67 -18.84 8.78
CA ASP A 456 -22.78 -18.52 7.88
C ASP A 456 -23.76 -17.48 8.47
N GLY A 457 -23.17 -16.41 9.04
CA GLY A 457 -23.92 -15.39 9.76
C GLY A 457 -24.58 -14.38 8.82
N ALA A 458 -25.83 -14.04 9.11
CA ALA A 458 -26.58 -13.01 8.39
C ALA A 458 -26.21 -11.58 8.84
N ASN A 459 -25.93 -11.41 10.13
CA ASN A 459 -25.57 -10.13 10.72
C ASN A 459 -24.62 -10.31 11.92
N VAL A 460 -23.97 -9.23 12.34
CA VAL A 460 -23.00 -9.22 13.43
C VAL A 460 -23.11 -7.94 14.24
N GLU A 461 -23.16 -8.10 15.55
CA GLU A 461 -22.93 -7.01 16.50
C GLU A 461 -21.56 -7.16 17.13
N TYR A 462 -20.95 -6.04 17.53
CA TYR A 462 -19.68 -6.08 18.23
C TYR A 462 -19.58 -5.03 19.33
N ASN A 463 -18.85 -5.37 20.37
CA ASN A 463 -18.45 -4.45 21.43
C ASN A 463 -16.94 -4.54 21.66
N VAL A 464 -16.28 -3.39 21.78
CA VAL A 464 -14.83 -3.31 21.98
C VAL A 464 -14.58 -2.80 23.39
N ARG A 465 -13.76 -3.54 24.15
CA ARG A 465 -13.24 -3.10 25.44
C ARG A 465 -11.73 -2.89 25.34
N LEU A 466 -11.33 -1.62 25.47
CA LEU A 466 -9.93 -1.22 25.65
C LEU A 466 -9.73 -0.86 27.12
N SER A 467 -8.77 -1.50 27.78
CA SER A 467 -8.42 -1.24 29.19
C SER A 467 -6.90 -1.00 29.34
N GLU A 468 -6.42 -0.99 30.59
CA GLU A 468 -4.97 -0.98 30.90
C GLU A 468 -4.27 -2.27 30.44
N SER A 469 -5.02 -3.31 30.09
CA SER A 469 -4.50 -4.54 29.50
C SER A 469 -3.73 -4.26 28.21
N VAL A 470 -2.69 -5.08 27.98
CA VAL A 470 -1.93 -5.12 26.72
C VAL A 470 -2.74 -5.75 25.57
N LEU A 471 -3.91 -6.31 25.87
CA LEU A 471 -4.84 -6.89 24.90
C LEU A 471 -6.11 -6.04 24.82
N ALA A 472 -6.57 -5.80 23.59
CA ALA A 472 -7.94 -5.38 23.31
C ALA A 472 -8.85 -6.61 23.27
N ARG A 473 -10.04 -6.50 23.86
CA ARG A 473 -11.09 -7.52 23.77
C ARG A 473 -12.19 -7.05 22.84
N VAL A 474 -12.48 -7.83 21.82
CA VAL A 474 -13.61 -7.62 20.92
C VAL A 474 -14.60 -8.75 21.12
N HIS A 475 -15.83 -8.41 21.50
CA HIS A 475 -16.93 -9.35 21.64
C HIS A 475 -17.81 -9.23 20.41
N PHE A 476 -17.87 -10.27 19.58
CA PHE A 476 -18.76 -10.37 18.43
C PHE A 476 -19.94 -11.27 18.77
N ILE A 477 -21.13 -10.89 18.30
CA ILE A 477 -22.34 -11.71 18.32
C ILE A 477 -22.76 -11.90 16.86
N ILE A 478 -22.60 -13.12 16.35
CA ILE A 478 -22.90 -13.50 14.98
C ILE A 478 -24.30 -14.11 14.94
N TYR A 479 -25.26 -13.44 14.31
CA TYR A 479 -26.64 -13.93 14.18
C TYR A 479 -26.73 -14.92 13.03
N THR A 480 -27.33 -16.08 13.29
CA THR A 480 -27.46 -17.21 12.37
C THR A 480 -28.93 -17.55 12.16
N GLU A 481 -29.28 -18.14 11.01
CA GLU A 481 -30.63 -18.63 10.80
C GLU A 481 -30.91 -19.84 11.72
N PRO A 482 -32.05 -19.87 12.46
CA PRO A 482 -32.36 -20.97 13.35
C PRO A 482 -32.45 -22.31 12.60
N GLY A 483 -31.63 -23.28 13.03
CA GLY A 483 -31.57 -24.62 12.44
C GLY A 483 -30.43 -24.85 11.49
N ASP A 484 -29.74 -23.80 11.06
CA ASP A 484 -28.48 -23.96 10.37
C ASP A 484 -27.38 -24.32 11.38
N ASN A 485 -26.58 -25.32 11.02
CA ASN A 485 -25.52 -25.82 11.88
C ASN A 485 -24.25 -26.05 11.06
N PRO A 486 -23.57 -24.97 10.63
CA PRO A 486 -22.29 -25.11 9.97
C PRO A 486 -21.30 -25.74 10.96
N GLY A 487 -20.71 -26.86 10.57
CA GLY A 487 -19.56 -27.40 11.29
C GLY A 487 -18.40 -26.43 11.16
N TYR A 488 -17.91 -25.90 12.27
CA TYR A 488 -16.80 -24.96 12.29
C TYR A 488 -15.59 -25.53 13.04
N ASP A 489 -14.39 -25.09 12.63
CA ASP A 489 -13.13 -25.40 13.29
C ASP A 489 -12.58 -24.12 13.95
N GLU A 490 -12.65 -24.07 15.28
CA GLU A 490 -12.19 -22.93 16.07
C GLU A 490 -10.69 -22.64 15.85
N GLN A 491 -9.86 -23.67 15.65
CA GLN A 491 -8.41 -23.50 15.47
C GLN A 491 -8.10 -22.89 14.11
N GLU A 492 -8.82 -23.30 13.06
CA GLU A 492 -8.67 -22.71 11.73
C GLU A 492 -9.12 -21.24 11.71
N ILE A 493 -10.24 -20.93 12.36
CA ILE A 493 -10.74 -19.55 12.46
C ILE A 493 -9.72 -18.69 13.22
N GLU A 494 -9.22 -19.16 14.36
CA GLU A 494 -8.20 -18.46 15.13
C GLU A 494 -6.94 -18.20 14.32
N ARG A 495 -6.45 -19.18 13.54
CA ARG A 495 -5.28 -19.02 12.68
C ARG A 495 -5.48 -17.90 11.65
N ARG A 496 -6.64 -17.83 11.00
CA ARG A 496 -6.96 -16.77 10.03
C ARG A 496 -7.05 -15.38 10.66
N ILE A 497 -7.55 -15.31 11.90
CA ILE A 497 -7.55 -14.07 12.68
C ILE A 497 -6.10 -13.65 13.02
N VAL A 498 -5.24 -14.60 13.45
CA VAL A 498 -3.82 -14.34 13.72
C VAL A 498 -3.14 -13.75 12.48
N GLU A 499 -3.30 -14.37 11.31
CA GLU A 499 -2.71 -13.90 10.04
C GLU A 499 -3.12 -12.47 9.70
N THR A 500 -4.38 -12.12 9.93
CA THR A 500 -4.93 -10.78 9.69
C THR A 500 -4.32 -9.70 10.60
N THR A 501 -3.87 -10.09 11.80
CA THR A 501 -3.31 -9.18 12.81
C THR A 501 -1.78 -9.02 12.71
N ARG A 502 -1.12 -9.71 11.76
CA ARG A 502 0.34 -9.59 11.57
C ARG A 502 0.71 -8.28 10.89
N SER A 503 1.75 -7.63 11.39
CA SER A 503 2.31 -6.43 10.76
C SER A 503 3.25 -6.83 9.61
N TRP A 504 3.51 -5.87 8.70
CA TRP A 504 4.54 -6.04 7.67
C TRP A 504 5.92 -6.36 8.29
N ALA A 505 6.24 -5.77 9.44
CA ALA A 505 7.48 -6.01 10.17
C ALA A 505 7.56 -7.45 10.73
N ASP A 506 6.47 -8.00 11.26
CA ASP A 506 6.45 -9.41 11.71
C ASP A 506 6.76 -10.36 10.53
N ASN A 507 6.15 -10.09 9.38
CA ASN A 507 6.38 -10.89 8.18
C ASN A 507 7.79 -10.67 7.59
N LEU A 508 8.39 -9.49 7.78
CA LEU A 508 9.79 -9.24 7.44
C LEU A 508 10.74 -10.06 8.33
N TYR A 509 10.49 -10.12 9.63
CA TYR A 509 11.31 -10.92 10.56
C TYR A 509 11.31 -12.40 10.16
N ASP A 510 10.13 -12.97 9.93
CA ASP A 510 10.00 -14.36 9.48
C ASP A 510 10.74 -14.60 8.17
N ALA A 511 10.56 -13.71 7.18
CA ALA A 511 11.21 -13.82 5.88
C ALA A 511 12.75 -13.72 5.99
N LEU A 512 13.25 -12.86 6.88
CA LEU A 512 14.68 -12.72 7.15
C LEU A 512 15.25 -13.98 7.81
N VAL A 513 14.58 -14.53 8.81
CA VAL A 513 15.01 -15.77 9.49
C VAL A 513 14.98 -16.95 8.53
N GLU A 514 13.95 -17.05 7.69
CA GLU A 514 13.79 -18.13 6.70
C GLU A 514 14.89 -18.09 5.63
N GLN A 515 15.23 -16.91 5.10
CA GLN A 515 16.19 -16.78 3.99
C GLN A 515 17.65 -16.59 4.43
N CYS A 516 17.90 -15.95 5.57
CA CYS A 516 19.25 -15.62 6.06
C CYS A 516 19.68 -16.46 7.27
N GLY A 517 18.78 -17.29 7.83
CA GLY A 517 19.01 -18.00 9.09
C GLY A 517 18.72 -17.13 10.32
N GLU A 518 18.59 -17.76 11.49
CA GLU A 518 18.13 -17.10 12.72
C GLU A 518 19.05 -15.97 13.21
N GLU A 519 20.37 -16.22 13.24
CA GLU A 519 21.35 -15.25 13.74
C GLU A 519 21.41 -14.00 12.85
N GLN A 520 21.74 -14.17 11.57
CA GLN A 520 21.85 -13.07 10.61
C GLN A 520 20.48 -12.40 10.36
N GLY A 521 19.40 -13.18 10.29
CA GLY A 521 18.05 -12.65 10.10
C GLY A 521 17.62 -11.74 11.25
N THR A 522 17.95 -12.10 12.50
CA THR A 522 17.68 -11.26 13.67
C THR A 522 18.50 -9.98 13.67
N GLU A 523 19.77 -10.03 13.27
CA GLU A 523 20.63 -8.84 13.14
C GLU A 523 20.11 -7.87 12.09
N LEU A 524 19.81 -8.37 10.88
CA LEU A 524 19.23 -7.57 9.80
C LEU A 524 17.87 -6.99 10.21
N PHE A 525 17.03 -7.76 10.92
CA PHE A 525 15.73 -7.26 11.36
C PHE A 525 15.87 -6.08 12.33
N ARG A 526 16.80 -6.14 13.30
CA ARG A 526 17.04 -5.00 14.21
C ARG A 526 17.36 -3.73 13.42
N ARG A 527 18.17 -3.86 12.37
CA ARG A 527 18.61 -2.72 11.56
C ARG A 527 17.54 -2.18 10.61
N TYR A 528 16.66 -3.04 10.09
CA TYR A 528 15.73 -2.69 9.01
C TYR A 528 14.25 -2.65 9.41
N ARG A 529 13.85 -3.09 10.61
CA ARG A 529 12.43 -3.18 11.02
C ARG A 529 11.61 -1.92 10.79
N ASP A 530 12.25 -0.75 10.97
CA ASP A 530 11.64 0.57 10.86
C ASP A 530 12.18 1.37 9.66
N ALA A 531 13.10 0.79 8.88
CA ALA A 531 13.87 1.50 7.86
C ALA A 531 13.06 1.81 6.60
N PHE A 532 12.06 0.99 6.25
CA PHE A 532 11.29 1.14 5.01
C PHE A 532 10.16 2.15 5.14
N SER A 533 9.98 2.99 4.11
CA SER A 533 8.88 3.95 4.02
C SER A 533 7.50 3.26 3.91
N PRO A 534 6.40 3.92 4.32
CA PRO A 534 5.05 3.38 4.15
C PRO A 534 4.70 3.04 2.70
N GLY A 535 5.15 3.84 1.72
CA GLY A 535 4.95 3.58 0.30
C GLY A 535 5.61 2.28 -0.17
N TYR A 536 6.83 2.00 0.29
CA TYR A 536 7.50 0.73 0.01
C TYR A 536 6.75 -0.45 0.63
N ARG A 537 6.33 -0.34 1.91
CA ARG A 537 5.60 -1.41 2.61
C ARG A 537 4.23 -1.71 1.99
N ALA A 538 3.62 -0.72 1.34
CA ALA A 538 2.36 -0.90 0.62
C ALA A 538 2.54 -1.58 -0.74
N GLY A 539 3.66 -1.34 -1.43
CA GLY A 539 3.94 -1.88 -2.76
C GLY A 539 4.68 -3.22 -2.79
N PHE A 540 5.42 -3.58 -1.74
CA PHE A 540 6.28 -4.77 -1.75
C PHE A 540 6.01 -5.74 -0.60
N LEU A 541 6.07 -7.03 -0.96
CA LEU A 541 6.05 -8.12 0.00
C LEU A 541 7.36 -8.14 0.82
N PRO A 542 7.32 -8.52 2.10
CA PRO A 542 8.51 -8.63 2.93
C PRO A 542 9.60 -9.56 2.38
N ARG A 543 9.24 -10.62 1.65
CA ARG A 543 10.21 -11.49 0.95
C ARG A 543 11.03 -10.73 -0.11
N THR A 544 10.40 -9.79 -0.82
CA THR A 544 11.11 -8.90 -1.76
C THR A 544 12.04 -7.97 -1.02
N ALA A 545 11.59 -7.45 0.13
CA ALA A 545 12.41 -6.59 0.99
C ALA A 545 13.67 -7.29 1.49
N VAL A 546 13.65 -8.60 1.76
CA VAL A 546 14.87 -9.36 2.13
C VAL A 546 15.91 -9.32 1.01
N SER A 547 15.49 -9.54 -0.24
CA SER A 547 16.39 -9.46 -1.40
C SER A 547 16.94 -8.05 -1.59
N ASP A 548 16.13 -7.03 -1.35
CA ASP A 548 16.55 -5.63 -1.42
C ASP A 548 17.53 -5.30 -0.28
N ILE A 549 17.30 -5.77 0.95
CA ILE A 549 18.25 -5.66 2.08
C ILE A 549 19.59 -6.26 1.68
N GLN A 550 19.61 -7.50 1.19
CA GLN A 550 20.85 -8.16 0.78
C GLN A 550 21.63 -7.36 -0.26
N ARG A 551 20.96 -6.60 -1.15
CA ARG A 551 21.62 -5.68 -2.10
C ARG A 551 22.14 -4.42 -1.46
N MET A 552 21.37 -3.82 -0.54
CA MET A 552 21.82 -2.65 0.20
C MET A 552 23.06 -2.96 1.04
N GLU A 553 23.16 -4.18 1.59
CA GLU A 553 24.32 -4.66 2.36
C GLU A 553 25.61 -4.79 1.55
N THR A 554 25.54 -4.86 0.20
CA THR A 554 26.75 -4.93 -0.64
C THR A 554 27.35 -3.57 -0.97
N LEU A 555 26.64 -2.46 -0.70
CA LEU A 555 27.09 -1.10 -0.97
C LEU A 555 28.09 -0.65 0.12
N LYS A 556 29.33 -0.33 -0.27
CA LYS A 556 30.41 0.05 0.67
C LYS A 556 30.77 1.52 0.60
N SER A 557 30.48 2.16 -0.52
CA SER A 557 30.79 3.56 -0.78
C SER A 557 29.63 4.24 -1.49
N GLU A 558 29.62 5.57 -1.45
CA GLU A 558 28.65 6.34 -2.23
C GLU A 558 28.77 6.03 -3.71
N ASP A 559 29.95 5.70 -4.26
CA ASP A 559 30.15 5.36 -5.67
C ASP A 559 29.61 4.00 -6.11
N ASP A 560 29.24 3.13 -5.16
CA ASP A 560 28.68 1.82 -5.47
C ASP A 560 27.25 1.94 -6.01
N LEU A 561 26.88 0.96 -6.84
CA LEU A 561 25.54 0.82 -7.39
C LEU A 561 25.08 -0.62 -7.21
N GLY A 562 23.94 -0.77 -6.55
CA GLY A 562 23.21 -2.03 -6.55
C GLY A 562 22.17 -1.98 -7.64
N MET A 563 21.89 -3.12 -8.29
CA MET A 563 20.86 -3.19 -9.33
C MET A 563 20.09 -4.50 -9.26
N SER A 564 18.82 -4.48 -9.66
CA SER A 564 18.00 -5.69 -9.84
C SER A 564 17.09 -5.53 -11.04
N LEU A 565 17.36 -6.28 -12.11
CA LEU A 565 16.39 -6.49 -13.19
C LEU A 565 15.54 -7.73 -12.85
N TYR A 566 14.23 -7.62 -12.98
CA TYR A 566 13.26 -8.68 -12.69
C TYR A 566 12.02 -8.51 -13.57
N HIS A 567 11.18 -9.54 -13.64
CA HIS A 567 9.89 -9.50 -14.32
C HIS A 567 8.80 -9.71 -13.26
N PRO A 568 7.91 -8.73 -13.05
CA PRO A 568 6.77 -8.91 -12.15
C PRO A 568 5.79 -9.96 -12.70
N ILE A 569 5.29 -10.84 -11.84
CA ILE A 569 4.46 -12.00 -12.26
C ILE A 569 3.13 -11.57 -12.91
N GLU A 570 2.61 -10.41 -12.54
CA GLU A 570 1.32 -9.89 -12.97
C GLU A 570 1.39 -9.08 -14.28
N GLU A 571 2.62 -8.78 -14.75
CA GLU A 571 2.88 -7.91 -15.89
C GLU A 571 3.14 -8.73 -17.17
N PRO A 572 2.91 -8.15 -18.36
CA PRO A 572 3.13 -8.83 -19.63
C PRO A 572 4.63 -9.04 -19.93
N GLU A 573 4.95 -10.00 -20.80
CA GLU A 573 6.35 -10.42 -21.09
C GLU A 573 7.28 -9.29 -21.56
N ASP A 574 6.73 -8.24 -22.16
CA ASP A 574 7.45 -7.04 -22.61
C ASP A 574 7.73 -6.02 -21.50
N PHE A 575 7.27 -6.30 -20.27
CA PHE A 575 7.50 -5.48 -19.09
C PHE A 575 8.63 -6.03 -18.21
N LEU A 576 9.51 -5.14 -17.77
CA LEU A 576 10.59 -5.41 -16.82
C LEU A 576 10.55 -4.42 -15.68
N GLY A 577 10.78 -4.91 -14.46
CA GLY A 577 11.10 -4.08 -13.31
C GLY A 577 12.61 -3.90 -13.20
N PHE A 578 13.06 -2.66 -12.98
CA PHE A 578 14.47 -2.35 -12.72
C PHE A 578 14.63 -1.53 -11.44
N LYS A 579 15.31 -2.09 -10.45
CA LYS A 579 15.71 -1.39 -9.23
C LYS A 579 17.14 -0.90 -9.31
N LEU A 580 17.36 0.36 -8.97
CA LEU A 580 18.67 0.97 -8.74
C LEU A 580 18.82 1.34 -7.27
N PHE A 581 19.92 0.92 -6.65
CA PHE A 581 20.22 1.16 -5.23
C PHE A 581 21.42 2.10 -5.12
N ARG A 582 21.26 3.21 -4.38
CA ARG A 582 22.31 4.21 -4.16
C ARG A 582 22.45 4.56 -2.69
N LEU A 583 23.68 4.53 -2.18
CA LEU A 583 24.01 4.98 -0.83
C LEU A 583 24.17 6.51 -0.81
N GLY A 584 23.60 7.17 0.19
CA GLY A 584 23.78 8.61 0.41
C GLY A 584 22.75 9.48 -0.32
N GLU A 585 23.20 10.36 -1.20
CA GLU A 585 22.36 11.37 -1.85
C GLU A 585 21.51 10.82 -3.01
N GLN A 586 20.44 11.55 -3.30
CA GLN A 586 19.52 11.25 -4.40
C GLN A 586 20.21 11.46 -5.75
N VAL A 587 20.00 10.51 -6.67
CA VAL A 587 20.42 10.59 -8.07
C VAL A 587 19.39 11.39 -8.89
N SER A 588 19.88 12.24 -9.81
CA SER A 588 19.02 12.96 -10.76
C SER A 588 18.45 12.02 -11.82
N LEU A 589 17.13 12.07 -12.06
CA LEU A 589 16.46 11.35 -13.14
C LEU A 589 17.04 11.68 -14.52
N SER A 590 17.45 12.95 -14.74
CA SER A 590 18.10 13.37 -15.98
C SER A 590 19.43 12.63 -16.25
N GLY A 591 20.02 12.00 -15.24
CA GLY A 591 21.22 11.17 -15.38
C GLY A 591 20.92 9.70 -15.63
N ILE A 592 19.74 9.20 -15.24
CA ILE A 592 19.37 7.79 -15.36
C ILE A 592 18.57 7.52 -16.64
N LEU A 593 17.56 8.35 -16.93
CA LEU A 593 16.61 8.10 -18.02
C LEU A 593 17.31 7.93 -19.38
N PRO A 594 18.29 8.79 -19.77
CA PRO A 594 18.98 8.59 -21.05
C PRO A 594 19.75 7.27 -21.13
N LEU A 595 20.25 6.74 -20.01
CA LEU A 595 20.94 5.44 -19.99
C LEU A 595 19.94 4.30 -20.21
N LEU A 596 18.73 4.39 -19.67
CA LEU A 596 17.69 3.38 -19.87
C LEU A 596 17.14 3.44 -21.31
N GLU A 597 16.83 4.63 -21.81
CA GLU A 597 16.32 4.83 -23.17
C GLU A 597 17.30 4.30 -24.24
N ASP A 598 18.60 4.60 -24.10
CA ASP A 598 19.64 4.09 -25.02
C ASP A 598 19.85 2.57 -24.89
N MET A 599 19.46 1.95 -23.77
CA MET A 599 19.45 0.49 -23.60
C MET A 599 18.25 -0.18 -24.27
N GLY A 600 17.33 0.59 -24.86
CA GLY A 600 16.21 0.08 -25.66
C GLY A 600 14.94 -0.19 -24.88
N VAL A 601 14.74 0.52 -23.76
CA VAL A 601 13.52 0.47 -22.97
C VAL A 601 12.83 1.84 -22.90
N GLU A 602 11.51 1.83 -22.85
CA GLU A 602 10.69 2.97 -22.46
C GLU A 602 10.43 2.91 -20.95
N VAL A 603 10.65 4.01 -20.24
CA VAL A 603 10.37 4.11 -18.80
C VAL A 603 8.93 4.59 -18.61
N VAL A 604 8.06 3.73 -18.10
CA VAL A 604 6.61 4.02 -17.96
C VAL A 604 6.22 4.51 -16.57
N ASP A 605 6.94 4.10 -15.52
CA ASP A 605 6.79 4.67 -14.18
C ASP A 605 8.10 4.65 -13.38
N GLU A 606 8.14 5.46 -12.32
CA GLU A 606 9.24 5.55 -11.38
C GLU A 606 8.71 5.74 -9.97
N ARG A 607 9.22 4.94 -9.03
CA ARG A 607 8.85 4.98 -7.61
C ARG A 607 10.11 5.05 -6.75
N PRO A 608 10.46 6.23 -6.21
CA PRO A 608 11.61 6.37 -5.33
C PRO A 608 11.23 6.00 -3.90
N HIS A 609 12.08 5.20 -3.25
CA HIS A 609 11.93 4.80 -1.86
C HIS A 609 13.20 5.10 -1.08
N GLU A 610 13.10 5.99 -0.10
CA GLU A 610 14.15 6.22 0.88
C GLU A 610 14.08 5.13 1.97
N VAL A 611 15.18 4.41 2.19
CA VAL A 611 15.35 3.42 3.26
C VAL A 611 16.38 3.95 4.26
N LYS A 612 16.05 3.90 5.56
CA LYS A 612 16.89 4.43 6.66
C LYS A 612 17.32 3.31 7.61
N PRO A 613 18.34 2.50 7.28
CA PRO A 613 18.84 1.46 8.17
C PRO A 613 19.44 2.08 9.44
N GLU A 614 19.21 1.46 10.60
CA GLU A 614 19.78 1.95 11.87
C GLU A 614 21.32 1.88 11.84
N GLY A 615 22.00 2.99 12.14
CA GLY A 615 23.47 3.04 12.19
C GLY A 615 24.17 3.15 10.83
N SER A 616 23.44 3.34 9.72
CA SER A 616 24.00 3.52 8.37
C SER A 616 23.47 4.81 7.71
N ALA A 617 24.14 5.27 6.65
CA ALA A 617 23.60 6.31 5.77
C ALA A 617 22.32 5.81 5.06
N PRO A 618 21.39 6.71 4.67
CA PRO A 618 20.21 6.33 3.93
C PRO A 618 20.57 5.69 2.58
N VAL A 619 19.73 4.78 2.13
CA VAL A 619 19.83 4.15 0.82
C VAL A 619 18.58 4.46 0.02
N TRP A 620 18.77 4.96 -1.20
CA TRP A 620 17.69 5.19 -2.15
C TRP A 620 17.50 3.97 -3.04
N ILE A 621 16.25 3.52 -3.14
CA ILE A 621 15.81 2.52 -4.11
C ILE A 621 14.95 3.25 -5.15
N TYR A 622 15.38 3.25 -6.40
CA TYR A 622 14.56 3.69 -7.53
C TYR A 622 14.01 2.45 -8.22
N ASP A 623 12.70 2.24 -8.18
CA ASP A 623 12.04 1.17 -8.92
C ASP A 623 11.41 1.74 -10.18
N PHE A 624 11.87 1.26 -11.34
CA PHE A 624 11.43 1.67 -12.66
C PHE A 624 10.62 0.55 -13.32
N GLY A 625 9.44 0.88 -13.82
CA GLY A 625 8.71 0.09 -14.80
C GLY A 625 9.25 0.35 -16.20
N LEU A 626 9.70 -0.70 -16.88
CA LEU A 626 10.33 -0.63 -18.19
C LEU A 626 9.54 -1.44 -19.20
N VAL A 627 9.19 -0.85 -20.33
CA VAL A 627 8.61 -1.56 -21.49
C VAL A 627 9.70 -1.72 -22.55
N HIS A 628 9.84 -2.91 -23.11
CA HIS A 628 10.79 -3.17 -24.18
C HIS A 628 10.11 -3.74 -25.42
N GLU A 629 10.60 -3.37 -26.59
CA GLU A 629 10.06 -3.86 -27.85
C GLU A 629 10.82 -5.08 -28.40
N ALA A 630 11.73 -5.69 -27.63
CA ALA A 630 12.50 -6.85 -28.08
C ALA A 630 11.55 -8.02 -28.43
N GLY A 631 11.32 -8.26 -29.72
CA GLY A 631 10.42 -9.30 -30.21
C GLY A 631 10.92 -10.71 -29.85
N GLY A 632 10.00 -11.58 -29.39
CA GLY A 632 10.24 -12.97 -28.98
C GLY A 632 10.14 -13.18 -27.47
N GLU A 633 10.08 -14.45 -27.03
CA GLU A 633 10.10 -14.84 -25.60
C GLU A 633 11.47 -14.47 -25.00
N LEU A 634 11.57 -13.31 -24.33
CA LEU A 634 12.79 -12.83 -23.72
C LEU A 634 12.84 -13.28 -22.25
N GLN A 635 13.62 -14.32 -21.95
CA GLN A 635 13.80 -14.76 -20.58
C GLN A 635 14.68 -13.77 -19.80
N THR A 636 14.10 -13.09 -18.80
CA THR A 636 14.78 -12.07 -17.99
C THR A 636 16.09 -12.58 -17.37
N SER A 637 16.16 -13.86 -17.01
CA SER A 637 17.36 -14.48 -16.43
C SER A 637 18.57 -14.44 -17.36
N GLU A 638 18.35 -14.50 -18.68
CA GLU A 638 19.44 -14.52 -19.68
C GLU A 638 20.02 -13.13 -19.91
N VAL A 639 19.20 -12.09 -19.84
CA VAL A 639 19.62 -10.71 -20.13
C VAL A 639 20.02 -9.92 -18.88
N LYS A 640 19.58 -10.35 -17.69
CA LYS A 640 19.79 -9.62 -16.44
C LYS A 640 21.24 -9.19 -16.22
N GLU A 641 22.17 -10.13 -16.32
CA GLU A 641 23.58 -9.85 -16.11
C GLU A 641 24.17 -8.97 -17.22
N ILE A 642 23.75 -9.19 -18.47
CA ILE A 642 24.21 -8.42 -19.63
C ILE A 642 23.77 -6.95 -19.51
N PHE A 643 22.49 -6.74 -19.19
CA PHE A 643 21.88 -5.42 -18.98
C PHE A 643 22.55 -4.67 -17.83
N GLN A 644 22.65 -5.31 -16.66
CA GLN A 644 23.26 -4.68 -15.48
C GLN A 644 24.73 -4.32 -15.70
N ASN A 645 25.50 -5.20 -16.34
CA ASN A 645 26.90 -4.93 -16.66
C ASN A 645 27.05 -3.81 -17.68
N ALA A 646 26.23 -3.76 -18.74
CA ALA A 646 26.28 -2.66 -19.70
C ALA A 646 25.88 -1.33 -19.05
N PHE A 647 24.80 -1.32 -18.26
CA PHE A 647 24.31 -0.14 -17.55
C PHE A 647 25.38 0.45 -16.62
N VAL A 648 26.02 -0.34 -15.76
CA VAL A 648 27.04 0.18 -14.83
C VAL A 648 28.28 0.70 -15.55
N ARG A 649 28.64 0.11 -16.69
CA ARG A 649 29.78 0.58 -17.50
C ARG A 649 29.46 1.88 -18.22
N ALA A 650 28.24 2.04 -18.73
CA ALA A 650 27.75 3.28 -19.33
C ALA A 650 27.64 4.39 -18.27
N TRP A 651 27.07 4.06 -17.09
CA TRP A 651 26.99 4.94 -15.93
C TRP A 651 28.37 5.50 -15.52
N ARG A 652 29.38 4.64 -15.45
CA ARG A 652 30.76 5.01 -15.11
C ARG A 652 31.52 5.67 -16.28
N GLY A 653 30.90 5.81 -17.45
CA GLY A 653 31.52 6.36 -18.65
C GLY A 653 32.61 5.50 -19.28
N VAL A 654 32.70 4.21 -18.90
CA VAL A 654 33.64 3.21 -19.45
C VAL A 654 33.26 2.83 -20.89
N VAL A 655 31.98 2.96 -21.24
CA VAL A 655 31.46 2.87 -22.61
C VAL A 655 30.62 4.11 -22.92
N GLU A 656 30.36 4.36 -24.20
CA GLU A 656 29.40 5.38 -24.63
C GLU A 656 27.94 5.01 -24.33
N ASN A 657 27.13 6.04 -24.10
CA ASN A 657 25.68 5.96 -24.07
C ASN A 657 25.14 6.46 -25.42
N ASP A 658 24.78 5.52 -26.29
CA ASP A 658 24.25 5.74 -27.64
C ASP A 658 23.36 4.56 -28.05
N GLY A 659 22.68 4.67 -29.20
CA GLY A 659 21.65 3.71 -29.63
C GLY A 659 22.16 2.29 -29.90
N PHE A 660 23.47 2.07 -29.98
CA PHE A 660 24.06 0.73 -29.99
C PHE A 660 23.71 -0.09 -28.74
N ASN A 661 23.48 0.58 -27.59
CA ASN A 661 23.17 -0.10 -26.33
C ASN A 661 21.82 -0.85 -26.39
N ARG A 662 20.92 -0.51 -27.32
CA ARG A 662 19.67 -1.26 -27.59
C ARG A 662 19.92 -2.72 -27.98
N LEU A 663 21.09 -3.02 -28.54
CA LEU A 663 21.51 -4.38 -28.88
C LEU A 663 21.71 -5.28 -27.66
N VAL A 664 21.80 -4.72 -26.45
CA VAL A 664 21.82 -5.50 -25.20
C VAL A 664 20.55 -6.31 -25.05
N LEU A 665 19.38 -5.72 -25.32
CA LEU A 665 18.11 -6.42 -25.25
C LEU A 665 17.76 -7.08 -26.59
N ARG A 666 17.93 -6.36 -27.71
CA ARG A 666 17.51 -6.80 -29.04
C ARG A 666 18.32 -7.98 -29.58
N ALA A 667 19.64 -7.95 -29.39
CA ALA A 667 20.55 -8.97 -29.90
C ALA A 667 21.23 -9.78 -28.79
N ARG A 668 20.95 -9.48 -27.51
CA ARG A 668 21.56 -10.08 -26.30
C ARG A 668 23.06 -9.80 -26.17
N LEU A 669 23.56 -8.74 -26.81
CA LEU A 669 25.00 -8.48 -26.91
C LEU A 669 25.54 -7.82 -25.62
N THR A 670 26.71 -8.27 -25.18
CA THR A 670 27.46 -7.65 -24.09
C THR A 670 28.03 -6.29 -24.51
N TRP A 671 28.28 -5.42 -23.54
CA TRP A 671 28.89 -4.11 -23.80
C TRP A 671 30.20 -4.18 -24.60
N ARG A 672 30.99 -5.25 -24.42
CA ARG A 672 32.28 -5.43 -25.09
C ARG A 672 32.10 -5.81 -26.55
N GLU A 673 31.13 -6.69 -26.85
CA GLU A 673 30.76 -7.04 -28.22
C GLU A 673 30.18 -5.83 -28.97
N ILE A 674 29.29 -5.08 -28.30
CA ILE A 674 28.74 -3.84 -28.84
C ILE A 674 29.85 -2.83 -29.16
N SER A 675 30.90 -2.78 -28.34
CA SER A 675 32.04 -1.89 -28.58
C SER A 675 32.80 -2.20 -29.88
N VAL A 676 32.77 -3.45 -30.37
CA VAL A 676 33.34 -3.82 -31.68
C VAL A 676 32.53 -3.19 -32.81
N LEU A 677 31.20 -3.37 -32.78
CA LEU A 677 30.29 -2.76 -33.75
C LEU A 677 30.40 -1.23 -33.72
N ARG A 678 30.42 -0.63 -32.52
CA ARG A 678 30.62 0.80 -32.35
C ARG A 678 31.93 1.28 -32.97
N ALA A 679 33.04 0.55 -32.74
CA ALA A 679 34.33 0.88 -33.35
C ALA A 679 34.30 0.80 -34.89
N TYR A 680 33.68 -0.24 -35.46
CA TYR A 680 33.53 -0.38 -36.91
C TYR A 680 32.65 0.72 -37.51
N CYS A 681 31.58 1.12 -36.83
CA CYS A 681 30.79 2.29 -37.22
C CYS A 681 31.64 3.56 -37.26
N LYS A 682 32.42 3.84 -36.19
CA LYS A 682 33.32 5.01 -36.16
C LYS A 682 34.34 4.97 -37.30
N TYR A 683 34.89 3.80 -37.59
CA TYR A 683 35.78 3.63 -38.74
C TYR A 683 35.07 3.93 -40.07
N LEU A 684 33.88 3.35 -40.32
CA LEU A 684 33.09 3.61 -41.53
C LEU A 684 32.76 5.09 -41.73
N ARG A 685 32.51 5.83 -40.65
CA ARG A 685 32.31 7.28 -40.75
C ARG A 685 33.55 8.00 -41.26
N GLN A 686 34.74 7.54 -40.87
CA GLN A 686 36.01 8.10 -41.33
C GLN A 686 36.38 7.70 -42.77
N THR A 687 35.71 6.73 -43.38
CA THR A 687 35.98 6.30 -44.77
C THR A 687 35.16 7.06 -45.81
N GLY A 688 34.27 7.95 -45.38
CA GLY A 688 33.40 8.74 -46.26
C GLY A 688 32.02 8.11 -46.48
N SER A 689 31.55 7.25 -45.55
CA SER A 689 30.18 6.75 -45.57
C SER A 689 29.15 7.89 -45.57
N THR A 690 28.08 7.74 -46.35
CA THR A 690 26.97 8.71 -46.42
C THR A 690 25.95 8.54 -45.30
N PHE A 691 26.01 7.43 -44.56
CA PHE A 691 25.07 7.12 -43.49
C PHE A 691 25.50 7.76 -42.16
N SER A 692 24.55 8.29 -41.41
CA SER A 692 24.79 8.79 -40.05
C SER A 692 25.06 7.62 -39.09
N GLN A 693 25.63 7.91 -37.93
CA GLN A 693 25.79 6.92 -36.88
C GLN A 693 24.43 6.35 -36.45
N ASP A 694 23.49 7.22 -36.10
CA ASP A 694 22.16 6.84 -35.62
C ASP A 694 21.45 5.90 -36.62
N TYR A 695 21.61 6.14 -37.93
CA TYR A 695 21.01 5.27 -38.93
C TYR A 695 21.71 3.91 -39.05
N MET A 696 23.04 3.84 -38.82
CA MET A 696 23.75 2.57 -38.71
C MET A 696 23.37 1.80 -37.44
N GLU A 697 23.12 2.50 -36.34
CA GLU A 697 22.59 1.93 -35.10
C GLU A 697 21.22 1.30 -35.34
N ASP A 698 20.29 2.06 -35.92
CA ASP A 698 18.95 1.59 -36.25
C ASP A 698 19.00 0.39 -37.21
N ALA A 699 19.87 0.38 -38.23
CA ALA A 699 20.02 -0.75 -39.14
C ALA A 699 20.43 -2.06 -38.43
N LEU A 700 21.35 -1.98 -37.45
CA LEU A 700 21.74 -3.14 -36.64
C LEU A 700 20.65 -3.55 -35.64
N VAL A 701 19.95 -2.57 -35.06
CA VAL A 701 18.86 -2.80 -34.09
C VAL A 701 17.64 -3.42 -34.76
N ASN A 702 17.31 -3.03 -35.98
CA ASN A 702 16.23 -3.59 -36.79
C ASN A 702 16.55 -5.00 -37.28
N ASN A 703 17.85 -5.35 -37.39
CA ASN A 703 18.33 -6.64 -37.86
C ASN A 703 19.21 -7.33 -36.79
N PRO A 704 18.68 -7.61 -35.58
CA PRO A 704 19.51 -8.00 -34.43
C PRO A 704 20.16 -9.37 -34.58
N HIS A 705 19.55 -10.28 -35.35
CA HIS A 705 20.13 -11.58 -35.67
C HIS A 705 21.39 -11.44 -36.53
N ILE A 706 21.39 -10.54 -37.53
CA ILE A 706 22.57 -10.25 -38.35
C ILE A 706 23.66 -9.57 -37.51
N ALA A 707 23.28 -8.62 -36.64
CA ALA A 707 24.23 -7.98 -35.72
C ALA A 707 24.95 -9.01 -34.81
N ARG A 708 24.20 -10.01 -34.30
CA ARG A 708 24.75 -11.14 -33.56
C ARG A 708 25.70 -11.98 -34.41
N LEU A 709 25.27 -12.40 -35.61
CA LEU A 709 26.09 -13.21 -36.51
C LEU A 709 27.40 -12.51 -36.89
N ILE A 710 27.39 -11.19 -37.12
CA ILE A 710 28.61 -10.41 -37.41
C ILE A 710 29.59 -10.47 -36.23
N VAL A 711 29.11 -10.34 -34.99
CA VAL A 711 29.94 -10.47 -33.78
C VAL A 711 30.46 -11.90 -33.63
N ASP A 712 29.63 -12.91 -33.90
CA ASP A 712 30.04 -14.30 -33.81
C ASP A 712 31.10 -14.63 -34.88
N LEU A 713 30.96 -14.10 -36.09
CA LEU A 713 31.97 -14.19 -37.15
C LEU A 713 33.28 -13.50 -36.73
N PHE A 714 33.20 -12.29 -36.17
CA PHE A 714 34.37 -11.60 -35.60
C PHE A 714 35.09 -12.48 -34.59
N LYS A 715 34.35 -13.13 -33.69
CA LYS A 715 34.94 -14.03 -32.69
C LYS A 715 35.53 -15.28 -33.31
N ALA A 716 34.79 -15.98 -34.17
CA ALA A 716 35.23 -17.21 -34.82
C ALA A 716 36.54 -17.03 -35.61
N ARG A 717 36.75 -15.83 -36.17
CA ARG A 717 37.98 -15.47 -36.88
C ARG A 717 39.13 -15.07 -35.95
N LEU A 718 38.88 -14.22 -34.97
CA LEU A 718 39.95 -13.49 -34.29
C LEU A 718 40.27 -14.02 -32.90
N ASP A 719 39.50 -14.96 -32.35
CA ASP A 719 39.79 -15.61 -31.06
C ASP A 719 41.04 -16.50 -31.16
N PRO A 720 42.15 -16.18 -30.44
CA PRO A 720 43.37 -16.98 -30.47
C PRO A 720 43.19 -18.37 -29.84
N SER A 721 42.17 -18.57 -29.00
CA SER A 721 41.94 -19.84 -28.30
C SER A 721 41.17 -20.85 -29.16
N HIS A 722 40.41 -20.41 -30.15
CA HIS A 722 39.51 -21.25 -30.95
C HIS A 722 39.38 -20.76 -32.40
N GLN A 723 40.45 -20.82 -33.19
CA GLN A 723 40.38 -20.54 -34.63
C GLN A 723 39.54 -21.60 -35.35
N ARG A 724 38.35 -21.21 -35.76
CA ARG A 724 37.34 -22.10 -36.35
C ARG A 724 37.08 -21.66 -37.79
N GLU A 725 38.05 -21.86 -38.67
CA GLU A 725 37.98 -21.43 -40.07
C GLU A 725 36.72 -21.95 -40.79
N ALA A 726 36.36 -23.23 -40.57
CA ALA A 726 35.12 -23.81 -41.09
C ALA A 726 33.84 -23.14 -40.53
N GLU A 727 33.87 -22.69 -39.27
CA GLU A 727 32.75 -21.97 -38.67
C GLU A 727 32.68 -20.52 -39.16
N SER A 728 33.83 -19.88 -39.38
CA SER A 728 33.91 -18.55 -39.99
C SER A 728 33.29 -18.54 -41.39
N GLU A 729 33.61 -19.52 -42.24
CA GLU A 729 32.99 -19.60 -43.57
C GLU A 729 31.48 -19.89 -43.46
N ARG A 730 31.06 -20.80 -42.57
CA ARG A 730 29.63 -21.06 -42.32
C ARG A 730 28.88 -19.81 -41.86
N LEU A 731 29.42 -19.07 -40.89
CA LEU A 731 28.79 -17.84 -40.38
C LEU A 731 28.76 -16.75 -41.44
N LYS A 732 29.78 -16.67 -42.31
CA LYS A 732 29.78 -15.74 -43.43
C LYS A 732 28.66 -16.07 -44.42
N GLU A 733 28.51 -17.34 -44.81
CA GLU A 733 27.41 -17.80 -45.66
C GLU A 733 26.04 -17.50 -45.01
N GLU A 734 25.90 -17.79 -43.71
CA GLU A 734 24.67 -17.53 -42.94
C GLU A 734 24.32 -16.03 -42.90
N ILE A 735 25.32 -15.14 -42.77
CA ILE A 735 25.12 -13.69 -42.88
C ILE A 735 24.71 -13.30 -44.31
N GLU A 736 25.38 -13.84 -45.33
CA GLU A 736 25.06 -13.55 -46.73
C GLU A 736 23.63 -13.94 -47.08
N GLU A 737 23.15 -15.10 -46.59
CA GLU A 737 21.76 -15.55 -46.72
C GLU A 737 20.79 -14.63 -45.95
N ALA A 738 21.09 -14.30 -44.69
CA ALA A 738 20.25 -13.41 -43.88
C ALA A 738 20.12 -12.00 -44.48
N LEU A 739 21.18 -11.49 -45.14
CA LEU A 739 21.16 -10.22 -45.85
C LEU A 739 20.17 -10.20 -47.02
N GLU A 740 19.85 -11.34 -47.64
CA GLU A 740 18.84 -11.41 -48.71
C GLU A 740 17.42 -11.13 -48.21
N GLU A 741 17.17 -11.31 -46.91
CA GLU A 741 15.87 -11.08 -46.26
C GLU A 741 15.69 -9.63 -45.76
N VAL A 742 16.73 -8.79 -45.84
CA VAL A 742 16.68 -7.41 -45.34
C VAL A 742 15.80 -6.54 -46.25
N VAL A 743 14.76 -5.94 -45.65
CA VAL A 743 13.73 -5.20 -46.40
C VAL A 743 14.24 -3.86 -46.95
N SER A 744 15.11 -3.18 -46.21
CA SER A 744 15.67 -1.87 -46.60
C SER A 744 16.99 -2.04 -47.34
N LEU A 745 17.07 -1.54 -48.57
CA LEU A 745 18.31 -1.55 -49.36
C LEU A 745 19.46 -0.78 -48.70
N ASP A 746 19.15 0.29 -47.98
CA ASP A 746 20.18 1.05 -47.27
C ASP A 746 20.66 0.31 -46.03
N GLU A 747 19.78 -0.41 -45.31
CA GLU A 747 20.18 -1.28 -44.19
C GLU A 747 21.05 -2.45 -44.69
N ASP A 748 20.69 -3.10 -45.80
CA ASP A 748 21.51 -4.14 -46.44
C ASP A 748 22.93 -3.62 -46.73
N ARG A 749 23.05 -2.42 -47.31
CA ARG A 749 24.35 -1.80 -47.60
C ARG A 749 25.16 -1.50 -46.33
N ILE A 750 24.49 -1.07 -45.25
CA ILE A 750 25.13 -0.84 -43.96
C ILE A 750 25.65 -2.16 -43.40
N LEU A 751 24.81 -3.19 -43.31
CA LEU A 751 25.15 -4.49 -42.75
C LEU A 751 26.27 -5.19 -43.55
N ARG A 752 26.25 -5.09 -44.88
CA ARG A 752 27.35 -5.53 -45.75
C ARG A 752 28.66 -4.79 -45.45
N SER A 753 28.60 -3.50 -45.18
CA SER A 753 29.81 -2.72 -44.81
C SER A 753 30.42 -3.21 -43.49
N PHE A 754 29.60 -3.63 -42.52
CA PHE A 754 30.07 -4.26 -41.28
C PHE A 754 30.67 -5.65 -41.52
N LEU A 755 30.05 -6.45 -42.38
CA LEU A 755 30.60 -7.75 -42.81
C LEU A 755 31.97 -7.56 -43.48
N ASP A 756 32.08 -6.63 -44.43
CA ASP A 756 33.31 -6.37 -45.17
C ASP A 756 34.48 -5.97 -44.26
N ILE A 757 34.24 -5.09 -43.27
CA ILE A 757 35.28 -4.69 -42.30
C ILE A 757 35.66 -5.85 -41.38
N THR A 758 34.68 -6.64 -40.94
CA THR A 758 34.95 -7.84 -40.15
C THR A 758 35.86 -8.79 -40.91
N LEU A 759 35.60 -8.99 -42.21
CA LEU A 759 36.41 -9.85 -43.07
C LEU A 759 37.78 -9.26 -43.41
N ALA A 760 37.90 -7.93 -43.47
CA ALA A 760 39.14 -7.20 -43.72
C ALA A 760 40.02 -7.01 -42.47
N THR A 761 39.53 -7.39 -41.28
CA THR A 761 40.31 -7.32 -40.04
C THR A 761 41.34 -8.44 -39.99
N LEU A 762 42.60 -8.05 -39.89
CA LEU A 762 43.77 -8.92 -39.88
C LEU A 762 44.22 -9.29 -38.46
N ARG A 763 44.15 -8.33 -37.53
CA ARG A 763 44.58 -8.47 -36.13
C ARG A 763 43.72 -7.58 -35.23
N THR A 764 43.50 -8.00 -33.99
CA THR A 764 42.85 -7.17 -32.97
C THR A 764 43.39 -7.46 -31.56
N ASN A 765 43.40 -6.46 -30.68
CA ASN A 765 43.74 -6.62 -29.26
C ASN A 765 42.53 -7.03 -28.40
N TYR A 766 41.37 -7.35 -29.01
CA TYR A 766 40.13 -7.66 -28.30
C TYR A 766 40.27 -8.74 -27.23
N TYR A 767 41.20 -9.70 -27.36
CA TYR A 767 41.38 -10.79 -26.39
C TYR A 767 42.46 -10.52 -25.35
N GLN A 768 43.20 -9.42 -25.48
CA GLN A 768 44.23 -9.05 -24.52
C GLN A 768 43.61 -8.46 -23.25
N SER A 769 44.31 -8.70 -22.15
CA SER A 769 44.00 -8.13 -20.83
C SER A 769 45.09 -7.15 -20.40
N THR A 770 44.75 -6.31 -19.44
CA THR A 770 45.70 -5.51 -18.67
C THR A 770 46.54 -6.43 -17.75
N PRO A 771 47.68 -5.96 -17.21
CA PRO A 771 48.46 -6.73 -16.25
C PRO A 771 47.68 -7.21 -15.02
N GLU A 772 46.62 -6.49 -14.64
CA GLU A 772 45.72 -6.82 -13.53
C GLU A 772 44.65 -7.87 -13.88
N GLY A 773 44.58 -8.29 -15.15
CA GLY A 773 43.58 -9.24 -15.65
C GLY A 773 42.27 -8.61 -16.13
N ASP A 774 42.15 -7.28 -16.07
CA ASP A 774 40.99 -6.55 -16.58
C ASP A 774 41.03 -6.37 -18.10
N VAL A 775 39.86 -6.12 -18.68
CA VAL A 775 39.71 -5.73 -20.10
C VAL A 775 40.45 -4.43 -20.41
N LYS A 776 41.19 -4.39 -21.53
CA LYS A 776 41.81 -3.15 -22.00
C LYS A 776 40.75 -2.08 -22.34
N PRO A 777 40.95 -0.80 -22.00
CA PRO A 777 39.98 0.28 -22.22
C PRO A 777 39.90 0.76 -23.68
N HIS A 778 40.66 0.16 -24.59
CA HIS A 778 40.75 0.50 -26.01
C HIS A 778 40.77 -0.75 -26.89
N LEU A 779 40.16 -0.65 -28.06
CA LEU A 779 40.19 -1.66 -29.11
C LEU A 779 41.06 -1.18 -30.27
N SER A 780 41.82 -2.11 -30.84
CA SER A 780 42.69 -1.84 -31.98
C SER A 780 42.42 -2.86 -33.07
N PHE A 781 42.39 -2.42 -34.31
CA PHE A 781 42.12 -3.24 -35.49
C PHE A 781 43.17 -2.94 -36.56
N LYS A 782 43.93 -3.96 -36.96
CA LYS A 782 44.75 -3.89 -38.17
C LYS A 782 43.87 -4.33 -39.33
N LEU A 783 43.68 -3.45 -40.30
CA LEU A 783 42.79 -3.66 -41.44
C LEU A 783 43.60 -3.78 -42.73
N ASP A 784 43.08 -4.57 -43.66
CA ASP A 784 43.47 -4.58 -45.07
C ASP A 784 42.56 -3.64 -45.88
N PRO A 785 43.00 -2.41 -46.22
CA PRO A 785 42.16 -1.45 -46.96
C PRO A 785 41.83 -1.92 -48.39
N GLU A 786 42.56 -2.86 -48.98
CA GLU A 786 42.27 -3.34 -50.33
C GLU A 786 40.98 -4.18 -50.36
N ARG A 787 40.69 -4.87 -49.25
CA ARG A 787 39.50 -5.71 -49.08
C ARG A 787 38.23 -4.96 -48.70
N ILE A 788 38.32 -3.65 -48.40
CA ILE A 788 37.17 -2.85 -47.99
C ILE A 788 36.60 -2.09 -49.22
N PRO A 789 35.37 -2.40 -49.66
CA PRO A 789 34.75 -1.71 -50.79
C PRO A 789 34.56 -0.21 -50.53
N GLY A 790 34.60 0.59 -51.60
CA GLY A 790 34.30 2.03 -51.53
C GLY A 790 35.37 2.93 -50.89
N LEU A 791 36.49 2.40 -50.36
CA LEU A 791 37.53 3.24 -49.77
C LEU A 791 38.16 4.23 -50.78
N PRO A 792 38.37 5.51 -50.38
CA PRO A 792 39.06 6.51 -51.21
C PRO A 792 40.48 6.10 -51.60
N LEU A 793 40.89 6.44 -52.83
CA LEU A 793 42.26 6.26 -53.30
C LEU A 793 43.19 7.39 -52.79
N PRO A 794 44.49 7.11 -52.56
CA PRO A 794 45.14 5.80 -52.62
C PRO A 794 44.80 4.94 -51.39
N ARG A 795 44.70 3.62 -51.57
CA ARG A 795 44.52 2.68 -50.46
C ARG A 795 45.88 2.35 -49.84
N PRO A 796 46.07 2.58 -48.52
CA PRO A 796 47.28 2.11 -47.81
C PRO A 796 47.36 0.58 -47.85
N ARG A 797 48.57 0.02 -47.68
CA ARG A 797 48.76 -1.42 -47.54
C ARG A 797 48.17 -1.94 -46.22
N PHE A 798 48.38 -1.20 -45.14
CA PHE A 798 47.80 -1.49 -43.84
C PHE A 798 47.27 -0.22 -43.18
N GLU A 799 46.19 -0.38 -42.44
CA GLU A 799 45.62 0.66 -41.60
C GLU A 799 45.38 0.11 -40.19
N ILE A 800 45.97 0.75 -39.18
CA ILE A 800 45.64 0.45 -37.78
C ILE A 800 44.65 1.50 -37.28
N PHE A 801 43.46 1.05 -36.90
CA PHE A 801 42.45 1.89 -36.26
C PHE A 801 42.40 1.59 -34.77
N VAL A 802 42.56 2.60 -33.93
CA VAL A 802 42.47 2.51 -32.47
C VAL A 802 41.27 3.29 -31.98
N TYR A 803 40.41 2.64 -31.21
CA TYR A 803 39.16 3.15 -30.71
C TYR A 803 39.07 3.03 -29.19
N SER A 804 38.57 4.09 -28.56
CA SER A 804 38.11 4.10 -27.18
C SER A 804 37.02 5.17 -27.01
N PRO A 805 36.31 5.19 -25.87
CA PRO A 805 35.40 6.29 -25.55
C PRO A 805 36.08 7.67 -25.50
N ARG A 806 37.40 7.71 -25.25
CA ARG A 806 38.20 8.94 -25.10
C ARG A 806 38.87 9.41 -26.40
N THR A 807 39.27 8.48 -27.26
CA THR A 807 40.02 8.77 -28.50
C THR A 807 39.65 7.86 -29.66
N GLU A 808 39.73 8.40 -30.87
CA GLU A 808 39.76 7.66 -32.14
C GLU A 808 41.07 8.01 -32.84
N GLY A 809 41.76 7.03 -33.43
CA GLY A 809 43.02 7.26 -34.11
C GLY A 809 43.29 6.27 -35.24
N VAL A 810 44.03 6.72 -36.25
CA VAL A 810 44.45 5.91 -37.39
C VAL A 810 45.97 5.95 -37.56
N HIS A 811 46.54 4.89 -38.12
CA HIS A 811 47.89 4.87 -38.67
C HIS A 811 47.89 4.17 -40.02
N LEU A 812 48.17 4.94 -41.07
CA LEU A 812 48.15 4.53 -42.46
C LEU A 812 49.57 4.23 -42.94
N ARG A 813 49.81 3.02 -43.47
CA ARG A 813 51.10 2.60 -44.02
C ARG A 813 50.99 2.26 -45.50
N GLY A 814 51.85 2.85 -46.32
CA GLY A 814 51.93 2.55 -47.75
C GLY A 814 52.59 1.20 -48.11
N GLY A 815 53.17 0.50 -47.14
CA GLY A 815 53.85 -0.80 -47.31
C GLY A 815 54.45 -1.29 -46.00
N ASP A 816 55.22 -2.38 -46.05
CA ASP A 816 55.70 -3.09 -44.87
C ASP A 816 56.70 -2.26 -44.04
N VAL A 817 57.57 -1.52 -44.73
CA VAL A 817 58.54 -0.59 -44.13
C VAL A 817 58.17 0.84 -44.53
N ALA A 818 57.58 1.58 -43.58
CA ALA A 818 57.10 2.94 -43.80
C ALA A 818 57.30 3.81 -42.55
N ARG A 819 57.54 5.12 -42.73
CA ARG A 819 57.77 6.07 -41.62
C ARG A 819 56.88 7.30 -41.74
N GLY A 820 56.33 7.74 -40.61
CA GLY A 820 55.35 8.81 -40.53
C GLY A 820 55.23 9.47 -39.17
N GLY A 821 54.83 10.74 -39.16
CA GLY A 821 54.48 11.44 -37.91
C GLY A 821 53.05 11.17 -37.45
N ILE A 822 52.79 11.31 -36.15
CA ILE A 822 51.45 11.22 -35.54
C ILE A 822 50.89 12.61 -35.27
N ARG A 823 49.72 12.94 -35.80
CA ARG A 823 49.09 14.26 -35.67
C ARG A 823 47.93 14.24 -34.68
N TRP A 824 47.87 15.23 -33.79
CA TRP A 824 46.62 15.54 -33.09
C TRP A 824 45.75 16.41 -34.00
N SER A 825 44.59 15.90 -34.38
CA SER A 825 43.62 16.58 -35.23
C SER A 825 42.47 17.15 -34.43
N ASP A 826 41.98 18.32 -34.85
CA ASP A 826 40.72 18.93 -34.41
C ASP A 826 39.53 18.54 -35.31
N ARG A 827 39.78 17.79 -36.39
CA ARG A 827 38.77 17.38 -37.39
C ARG A 827 38.09 16.06 -37.01
N ARG A 828 37.29 16.05 -35.96
CA ARG A 828 36.63 14.82 -35.45
C ARG A 828 35.88 14.03 -36.54
N GLU A 829 35.17 14.71 -37.44
CA GLU A 829 34.32 14.06 -38.43
C GLU A 829 35.07 13.44 -39.62
N ASP A 830 36.30 13.87 -39.92
CA ASP A 830 37.03 13.42 -41.12
C ASP A 830 38.56 13.42 -40.98
N PHE A 831 39.09 13.24 -39.76
CA PHE A 831 40.54 13.25 -39.51
C PHE A 831 41.28 12.22 -40.35
N ARG A 832 40.69 11.06 -40.66
CA ARG A 832 41.32 10.07 -41.54
C ARG A 832 41.62 10.64 -42.93
N THR A 833 40.74 11.48 -43.48
CA THR A 833 40.97 12.17 -44.76
C THR A 833 42.16 13.12 -44.68
N GLU A 834 42.30 13.85 -43.56
CA GLU A 834 43.49 14.67 -43.30
C GLU A 834 44.76 13.80 -43.25
N ILE A 835 44.73 12.70 -42.50
CA ILE A 835 45.89 11.80 -42.34
C ILE A 835 46.26 11.13 -43.67
N LEU A 836 45.28 10.73 -44.49
CA LEU A 836 45.50 10.15 -45.81
C LEU A 836 46.18 11.15 -46.77
N GLY A 837 45.74 12.41 -46.77
CA GLY A 837 46.38 13.48 -47.55
C GLY A 837 47.83 13.70 -47.13
N LEU A 838 48.11 13.66 -45.82
CA LEU A 838 49.46 13.79 -45.28
C LEU A 838 50.34 12.56 -45.56
N MET A 839 49.80 11.35 -45.53
CA MET A 839 50.51 10.13 -45.93
C MET A 839 50.93 10.22 -47.39
N LYS A 840 50.03 10.66 -48.28
CA LYS A 840 50.33 10.85 -49.72
C LYS A 840 51.49 11.82 -49.93
N ALA A 841 51.48 12.95 -49.21
CA ALA A 841 52.59 13.91 -49.25
C ALA A 841 53.91 13.29 -48.72
N GLN A 842 53.83 12.47 -47.67
CA GLN A 842 54.99 11.79 -47.08
C GLN A 842 55.59 10.76 -48.03
N THR A 843 54.77 10.04 -48.81
CA THR A 843 55.24 9.07 -49.81
C THR A 843 56.07 9.75 -50.90
N VAL A 844 55.66 10.93 -51.36
CA VAL A 844 56.45 11.73 -52.32
C VAL A 844 57.74 12.24 -51.69
N LYS A 845 57.69 12.68 -50.42
CA LYS A 845 58.85 13.19 -49.68
C LYS A 845 59.90 12.12 -49.39
N ASN A 846 59.47 10.90 -49.09
CA ASN A 846 60.36 9.80 -48.70
C ASN A 846 60.94 9.00 -49.87
N ALA A 847 60.51 9.24 -51.12
CA ALA A 847 60.86 8.45 -52.30
C ALA A 847 62.39 8.29 -52.55
N VAL A 848 63.23 9.09 -51.89
CA VAL A 848 64.70 9.03 -51.96
C VAL A 848 65.34 8.24 -50.80
N ILE A 849 64.62 7.96 -49.70
CA ILE A 849 65.17 7.44 -48.42
C ILE A 849 64.51 6.10 -47.99
N VAL A 850 63.20 5.93 -48.18
CA VAL A 850 62.43 4.74 -47.77
C VAL A 850 61.38 4.47 -48.86
N PRO A 851 61.02 3.21 -49.19
CA PRO A 851 60.22 2.91 -50.39
C PRO A 851 58.85 3.61 -50.43
N VAL A 852 58.23 3.84 -49.26
CA VAL A 852 56.87 4.37 -49.10
C VAL A 852 56.71 5.19 -47.81
N GLY A 853 55.64 6.00 -47.70
CA GLY A 853 55.33 6.83 -46.53
C GLY A 853 54.32 6.20 -45.57
N ALA A 854 54.36 6.62 -44.31
CA ALA A 854 53.28 6.40 -43.34
C ALA A 854 52.78 7.71 -42.75
N LYS A 855 51.62 7.69 -42.11
CA LYS A 855 51.11 8.80 -41.29
C LYS A 855 50.08 8.30 -40.30
N GLY A 856 50.11 8.82 -39.07
CA GLY A 856 49.02 8.59 -38.14
C GLY A 856 48.42 9.89 -37.60
N GLY A 857 47.31 9.75 -36.92
CA GLY A 857 46.71 10.83 -36.15
C GLY A 857 45.51 10.39 -35.34
N PHE A 858 45.10 11.25 -34.41
CA PHE A 858 44.02 10.97 -33.47
C PHE A 858 43.24 12.22 -33.11
N VAL A 859 42.06 12.01 -32.53
CA VAL A 859 41.16 13.05 -32.04
C VAL A 859 40.76 12.76 -30.60
N VAL A 860 40.61 13.81 -29.80
CA VAL A 860 40.11 13.73 -28.42
C VAL A 860 38.57 13.87 -28.43
N LYS A 861 37.86 12.86 -27.93
CA LYS A 861 36.39 12.79 -27.98
C LYS A 861 35.70 13.49 -26.80
N ARG A 862 36.36 13.47 -25.64
CA ARG A 862 35.84 13.99 -24.35
C ARG A 862 36.85 14.97 -23.74
N PRO A 863 37.08 16.15 -24.35
CA PRO A 863 37.97 17.14 -23.75
C PRO A 863 37.40 17.59 -22.39
N PRO A 864 38.25 17.81 -21.37
CA PRO A 864 37.77 18.20 -20.04
C PRO A 864 37.07 19.57 -20.08
N SER A 865 35.93 19.68 -19.39
CA SER A 865 35.12 20.90 -19.34
C SER A 865 35.67 21.98 -18.40
N GLY A 866 36.62 21.62 -17.52
CA GLY A 866 37.31 22.51 -16.58
C GLY A 866 38.80 22.18 -16.47
N GLY A 867 39.58 22.99 -15.74
CA GLY A 867 41.03 22.77 -15.55
C GLY A 867 41.95 23.42 -16.61
N GLY A 868 41.37 24.18 -17.56
CA GLY A 868 42.13 25.02 -18.49
C GLY A 868 43.02 24.24 -19.47
N ARG A 869 44.09 24.90 -19.95
CA ARG A 869 44.98 24.34 -20.98
C ARG A 869 45.75 23.11 -20.51
N GLU A 870 46.07 23.03 -19.22
CA GLU A 870 46.84 21.93 -18.63
C GLU A 870 46.03 20.63 -18.65
N ALA A 871 44.78 20.65 -18.16
CA ALA A 871 43.90 19.48 -18.21
C ALA A 871 43.66 18.99 -19.65
N LEU A 872 43.50 19.90 -20.62
CA LEU A 872 43.38 19.52 -22.03
C LEU A 872 44.65 18.85 -22.55
N GLN A 873 45.83 19.39 -22.20
CA GLN A 873 47.10 18.83 -22.61
C GLN A 873 47.32 17.42 -22.03
N ASP A 874 46.93 17.20 -20.76
CA ASP A 874 46.99 15.89 -20.12
C ASP A 874 46.07 14.88 -20.80
N GLU A 875 44.85 15.29 -21.18
CA GLU A 875 43.92 14.45 -21.94
C GLU A 875 44.48 14.08 -23.31
N VAL A 876 45.09 15.04 -24.02
CA VAL A 876 45.73 14.81 -25.32
C VAL A 876 46.89 13.83 -25.18
N VAL A 877 47.70 13.95 -24.12
CA VAL A 877 48.78 13.00 -23.83
C VAL A 877 48.21 11.60 -23.51
N ALA A 878 47.12 11.51 -22.73
CA ALA A 878 46.48 10.23 -22.43
C ALA A 878 45.95 9.55 -23.71
N CYS A 879 45.27 10.30 -24.57
CA CYS A 879 44.77 9.82 -25.86
C CYS A 879 45.91 9.38 -26.81
N TYR A 880 47.00 10.15 -26.85
CA TYR A 880 48.21 9.78 -27.58
C TYR A 880 48.81 8.46 -27.08
N LYS A 881 48.95 8.31 -25.76
CA LYS A 881 49.44 7.05 -25.16
C LYS A 881 48.55 5.87 -25.52
N THR A 882 47.22 6.05 -25.51
CA THR A 882 46.26 5.01 -25.94
C THR A 882 46.47 4.61 -27.40
N LEU A 883 46.65 5.58 -28.31
CA LEU A 883 46.95 5.28 -29.72
C LEU A 883 48.25 4.47 -29.86
N ILE A 884 49.35 4.90 -29.22
CA ILE A 884 50.64 4.19 -29.31
C ILE A 884 50.53 2.77 -28.74
N ARG A 885 49.94 2.62 -27.56
CA ARG A 885 49.69 1.30 -26.94
C ARG A 885 48.83 0.41 -27.82
N GLY A 886 47.75 0.94 -28.39
CA GLY A 886 46.89 0.20 -29.30
C GLY A 886 47.60 -0.29 -30.57
N MET A 887 48.53 0.50 -31.13
CA MET A 887 49.35 0.03 -32.25
C MET A 887 50.36 -1.05 -31.82
N LEU A 888 51.03 -0.86 -30.69
CA LEU A 888 52.00 -1.84 -30.17
C LEU A 888 51.34 -3.16 -29.74
N ASP A 889 50.10 -3.12 -29.26
CA ASP A 889 49.32 -4.30 -28.88
C ASP A 889 49.16 -5.33 -30.01
N ILE A 890 49.24 -4.91 -31.27
CA ILE A 890 48.98 -5.76 -32.45
C ILE A 890 50.15 -5.82 -33.45
N THR A 891 51.31 -5.25 -33.08
CA THR A 891 52.53 -5.25 -33.90
C THR A 891 53.46 -6.36 -33.41
N ASP A 892 54.11 -7.09 -34.33
CA ASP A 892 55.12 -8.10 -33.94
C ASP A 892 56.36 -7.41 -33.35
N ASN A 893 57.12 -8.11 -32.52
CA ASN A 893 58.37 -7.61 -31.95
C ASN A 893 59.58 -8.42 -32.47
N ILE A 894 60.80 -7.94 -32.23
CA ILE A 894 62.04 -8.66 -32.53
C ILE A 894 62.79 -8.91 -31.23
N SER A 895 63.09 -10.18 -30.93
CA SER A 895 63.91 -10.56 -29.77
C SER A 895 65.10 -11.39 -30.25
N GLY A 896 66.28 -10.77 -30.30
CA GLY A 896 67.46 -11.38 -30.92
C GLY A 896 67.27 -11.45 -32.44
N ASP A 897 67.28 -12.67 -32.99
CA ASP A 897 67.07 -12.94 -34.42
C ASP A 897 65.66 -13.48 -34.73
N GLU A 898 64.77 -13.57 -33.73
CA GLU A 898 63.42 -14.13 -33.87
C GLU A 898 62.32 -13.06 -33.83
N ILE A 899 61.27 -13.27 -34.64
CA ILE A 899 60.05 -12.47 -34.63
C ILE A 899 59.12 -13.03 -33.55
N VAL A 900 58.73 -12.17 -32.62
CA VAL A 900 57.86 -12.51 -31.49
C VAL A 900 56.47 -11.91 -31.74
N PRO A 901 55.42 -12.72 -31.96
CA PRO A 901 54.07 -12.20 -32.13
C PRO A 901 53.53 -11.56 -30.85
N PRO A 902 52.59 -10.60 -30.95
CA PRO A 902 51.90 -10.09 -29.78
C PRO A 902 51.05 -11.19 -29.12
N PRO A 903 50.95 -11.20 -27.77
CA PRO A 903 50.18 -12.21 -27.05
C PRO A 903 48.68 -12.10 -27.36
N ASP A 904 47.97 -13.22 -27.37
CA ASP A 904 46.51 -13.30 -27.55
C ASP A 904 45.99 -12.59 -28.81
N VAL A 905 46.73 -12.68 -29.91
CA VAL A 905 46.36 -12.10 -31.22
C VAL A 905 46.45 -13.17 -32.33
N THR A 906 45.32 -13.40 -33.00
CA THR A 906 45.30 -14.12 -34.28
C THR A 906 45.82 -13.21 -35.40
N ARG A 907 46.69 -13.75 -36.28
CA ARG A 907 47.34 -13.04 -37.40
C ARG A 907 46.90 -13.62 -38.74
N TYR A 908 46.28 -12.80 -39.59
CA TYR A 908 45.87 -13.16 -40.97
C TYR A 908 46.78 -12.56 -42.06
N ASP A 909 47.92 -12.02 -41.65
CA ASP A 909 48.95 -11.39 -42.47
C ASP A 909 50.34 -11.93 -42.10
N ASP A 910 51.33 -11.61 -42.93
CA ASP A 910 52.73 -11.99 -42.68
C ASP A 910 53.31 -11.28 -41.44
N ASP A 911 54.52 -11.68 -41.04
CA ASP A 911 55.25 -11.05 -39.95
C ASP A 911 55.47 -9.55 -40.22
N ASP A 912 55.06 -8.70 -39.28
CA ASP A 912 55.11 -7.25 -39.37
C ASP A 912 55.68 -6.62 -38.10
N PRO A 913 57.02 -6.70 -37.91
CA PRO A 913 57.67 -6.16 -36.73
C PRO A 913 58.02 -4.66 -36.83
N TYR A 914 57.70 -4.01 -37.95
CA TYR A 914 58.18 -2.66 -38.24
C TYR A 914 57.12 -1.59 -37.95
N LEU A 915 57.27 -0.88 -36.83
CA LEU A 915 56.47 0.29 -36.48
C LEU A 915 57.38 1.41 -35.99
N VAL A 916 57.36 2.55 -36.70
CA VAL A 916 58.15 3.75 -36.34
C VAL A 916 57.25 4.97 -36.42
N VAL A 917 57.29 5.80 -35.38
CA VAL A 917 56.52 7.05 -35.31
C VAL A 917 57.44 8.27 -35.32
N ALA A 918 56.88 9.46 -35.55
CA ALA A 918 57.59 10.72 -35.47
C ALA A 918 56.69 11.85 -34.96
N ALA A 919 57.32 12.95 -34.55
CA ALA A 919 56.62 14.17 -34.18
C ALA A 919 55.88 14.81 -35.37
N ASP A 920 54.68 15.35 -35.11
CA ASP A 920 53.91 16.19 -36.06
C ASP A 920 53.26 17.37 -35.32
N LYS A 921 52.33 18.07 -35.98
CA LYS A 921 51.52 19.14 -35.38
C LYS A 921 50.72 18.57 -34.20
N GLY A 922 50.81 19.27 -33.07
CA GLY A 922 50.10 18.90 -31.83
C GLY A 922 50.78 17.82 -30.98
N THR A 923 51.85 17.20 -31.48
CA THR A 923 52.58 16.11 -30.79
C THR A 923 54.11 16.34 -30.77
N ALA A 924 54.53 17.58 -31.04
CA ALA A 924 55.93 17.90 -31.30
C ALA A 924 56.91 17.53 -30.17
N THR A 925 56.43 17.47 -28.92
CA THR A 925 57.22 17.13 -27.73
C THR A 925 56.96 15.71 -27.22
N PHE A 926 56.24 14.87 -27.98
CA PHE A 926 55.77 13.56 -27.50
C PHE A 926 56.69 12.39 -27.86
N SER A 927 57.78 12.63 -28.59
CA SER A 927 58.71 11.56 -28.99
C SER A 927 59.28 10.80 -27.80
N ASP A 928 59.63 11.49 -26.71
CA ASP A 928 60.10 10.84 -25.47
C ASP A 928 59.00 9.98 -24.82
N ILE A 929 57.73 10.38 -24.93
CA ILE A 929 56.59 9.60 -24.43
C ILE A 929 56.45 8.30 -25.23
N ALA A 930 56.54 8.37 -26.56
CA ALA A 930 56.46 7.19 -27.42
C ALA A 930 57.64 6.24 -27.22
N ASN A 931 58.87 6.74 -27.08
CA ASN A 931 60.04 5.92 -26.76
C ASN A 931 59.92 5.26 -25.38
N GLY A 932 59.38 5.97 -24.38
CA GLY A 932 59.08 5.39 -23.08
C GLY A 932 58.08 4.23 -23.15
N LEU A 933 57.03 4.36 -23.97
CA LEU A 933 56.06 3.28 -24.21
C LEU A 933 56.68 2.11 -24.99
N SER A 934 57.53 2.38 -25.97
CA SER A 934 58.30 1.34 -26.68
C SER A 934 59.14 0.52 -25.70
N ALA A 935 59.80 1.18 -24.73
CA ALA A 935 60.56 0.51 -23.69
C ALA A 935 59.66 -0.30 -22.72
N GLU A 936 58.48 0.23 -22.34
CA GLU A 936 57.48 -0.47 -21.53
C GLU A 936 57.04 -1.80 -22.18
N TYR A 937 56.88 -1.80 -23.50
CA TYR A 937 56.50 -2.98 -24.29
C TYR A 937 57.70 -3.89 -24.64
N GLY A 938 58.94 -3.50 -24.28
CA GLY A 938 60.15 -4.21 -24.70
C GLY A 938 60.32 -4.24 -26.23
N PHE A 939 59.77 -3.26 -26.94
CA PHE A 939 59.79 -3.21 -28.40
C PHE A 939 61.20 -2.92 -28.92
N TRP A 940 61.64 -3.69 -29.92
CA TRP A 940 63.04 -3.82 -30.34
C TRP A 940 63.71 -2.53 -30.78
N LEU A 941 62.94 -1.55 -31.25
CA LEU A 941 63.46 -0.24 -31.65
C LEU A 941 63.83 0.64 -30.46
N GLY A 942 63.34 0.37 -29.26
CA GLY A 942 63.71 1.10 -28.04
C GLY A 942 63.57 2.63 -28.18
N ASP A 943 64.68 3.34 -28.00
CA ASP A 943 64.78 4.81 -28.13
C ASP A 943 64.75 5.32 -29.58
N ALA A 944 64.86 4.42 -30.57
CA ALA A 944 64.71 4.72 -31.99
C ALA A 944 63.27 4.57 -32.51
N PHE A 945 62.31 4.17 -31.67
CA PHE A 945 60.90 4.01 -32.06
C PHE A 945 60.26 5.32 -32.55
N ALA A 946 60.55 6.42 -31.88
CA ALA A 946 60.10 7.76 -32.21
C ALA A 946 61.27 8.71 -32.47
N SER A 947 61.33 9.28 -33.68
CA SER A 947 62.39 10.23 -34.01
C SER A 947 62.13 11.64 -33.44
N GLY A 948 63.19 12.33 -32.99
CA GLY A 948 63.14 13.72 -32.52
C GLY A 948 62.87 13.88 -31.02
N GLY A 949 63.22 12.88 -30.20
CA GLY A 949 63.26 12.99 -28.74
C GLY A 949 64.60 13.52 -28.21
N SER A 950 64.75 13.53 -26.89
CA SER A 950 65.93 14.02 -26.15
C SER A 950 67.22 13.21 -26.41
N VAL A 951 67.10 12.00 -26.97
CA VAL A 951 68.22 11.13 -27.38
C VAL A 951 68.23 11.02 -28.91
N GLY A 952 69.01 11.87 -29.59
CA GLY A 952 69.13 11.92 -31.06
C GLY A 952 69.34 13.32 -31.63
N TYR A 953 69.38 13.48 -32.97
CA TYR A 953 69.49 14.79 -33.63
C TYR A 953 68.13 15.51 -33.66
N ASP A 954 68.00 16.66 -32.99
CA ASP A 954 66.80 17.50 -33.05
C ASP A 954 66.71 18.20 -34.42
N HIS A 955 65.84 17.68 -35.29
CA HIS A 955 65.63 18.19 -36.64
C HIS A 955 65.07 19.63 -36.70
N LYS A 956 64.44 20.10 -35.62
CA LYS A 956 63.85 21.44 -35.49
C LYS A 956 64.87 22.43 -34.95
N GLU A 957 65.60 22.09 -33.90
CA GLU A 957 66.67 22.90 -33.32
C GLU A 957 67.83 23.07 -34.32
N MET A 958 68.17 22.01 -35.07
CA MET A 958 69.20 22.04 -36.11
C MET A 958 68.70 22.63 -37.45
N GLY A 959 67.41 22.94 -37.58
CA GLY A 959 66.82 23.57 -38.77
C GLY A 959 66.92 22.72 -40.05
N ILE A 960 66.95 21.39 -39.95
CA ILE A 960 67.27 20.49 -41.08
C ILE A 960 66.25 20.61 -42.22
N THR A 961 64.95 20.71 -41.88
CA THR A 961 63.89 20.86 -42.89
C THR A 961 63.90 22.26 -43.54
N ALA A 962 64.23 23.30 -42.76
CA ALA A 962 64.32 24.67 -43.26
C ALA A 962 65.58 24.90 -44.11
N ARG A 963 66.71 24.27 -43.76
CA ARG A 963 67.95 24.31 -44.54
C ARG A 963 67.85 23.52 -45.85
N GLY A 964 67.24 22.34 -45.82
CA GLY A 964 67.00 21.56 -47.05
C GLY A 964 66.11 22.26 -48.07
N ALA A 965 65.10 23.01 -47.61
CA ALA A 965 64.24 23.85 -48.47
C ALA A 965 64.93 25.13 -48.97
N TRP A 966 66.09 25.51 -48.40
CA TRP A 966 66.90 26.65 -48.84
C TRP A 966 68.00 26.24 -49.84
N GLU A 967 68.49 25.00 -49.74
CA GLU A 967 69.49 24.43 -50.65
C GLU A 967 68.89 23.77 -51.92
N SER A 968 67.58 23.50 -51.92
CA SER A 968 66.81 22.98 -53.08
C SER A 968 66.14 24.12 -53.84
#